data_AF-A0A496VIR4-F1
#
_entry.id   AF-A0A496VIR4-F1
#
_cell.length_a   1.000
_cell.length_b   1.000
_cell.length_c   1.000
_cell.angle_alpha   90.00
_cell.angle_beta   90.00
_cell.angle_gamma   90.00
#
_symmetry.space_group_name_H-M   'P 1'
#
loop_
_entity.id
_entity.type
_entity.pdbx_description
1 polymer ?
#
loop_
_entity_poly.entity_id
_entity_poly.type
_entity_poly.pdbx_seq_one_letter_code
_entity_poly.pdbx_strand_id
1 'polypeptide(L)'
;TVTIVDTTDNQTPPPSEVNIPASEEGNTPPPEEGNTPPPEEGNTPPPEEDKTTLSHGTLQLVANSYHANEDDGSIIMTVNRTRGSDGAVSLTYSIEEDTALVNQDYTAVHSEELHWEDGETETKSFSVNLINDNSVEKTERLKVTLSKPIGGAVLGNNAQVYIQIQDDDSSLSLSQSTYEVSEDDSIVMITSTRKGSTSKAVSVKYMTSDDTAKADRDYKATSGTLAWSIGDKNDQAIMVRLLPNESLNNENRQFKFSLNQVSDNAELGTLSEAVVIISSNLCELAEIGPSIGCSLIIDNNEEMPALSNVTIGATGIVVGVTLGGTIQNQGEIRDTTLLPDAKITGGVISGPTSGDPNKPAKLSNVTITADASLEHVIIGDGSYVSPGAKLGIGVRFEDNSSIPQSIDLSELLGRYPTTIFGQKAIKLADDFLYPSAIGGIFGAINGLPQLNNFGFALTQDSELGYLMLDLDLLRIAVLPMQIKQSSNKQMIRDLSMGLYVDSTHKITFITHTGREVIAHPVIQAPDALNKILQIANLNEATMLENGNLKILINDGAYIMTRAASYALEVAMGTPLGVIGITANSLSFVFEDQTGHYRLQPIFPAAAEPEALYALSQNETDIVLKADGQMRLKINGYVYEGLFDYLVTTGHMPTTKAQILDIGDINGDGSKDYRINYPNGDSQIVFGK
;
A
#
# COMPACT_ATOMS: atom_id res chain seq x y z
N THR A 1 5.10 23.93 31.94
CA THR A 1 4.11 24.61 32.83
C THR A 1 2.73 24.19 32.34
N VAL A 2 1.85 23.59 33.16
CA VAL A 2 1.83 23.38 34.62
C VAL A 2 1.56 21.87 34.85
N THR A 3 2.52 21.10 35.39
CA THR A 3 2.77 20.79 36.83
C THR A 3 1.81 19.75 37.42
N ILE A 4 2.37 18.60 37.82
CA ILE A 4 1.73 17.53 38.60
C ILE A 4 1.67 17.93 40.07
N VAL A 5 0.65 17.49 40.82
CA VAL A 5 0.63 17.51 42.28
C VAL A 5 0.24 16.12 42.79
N ASP A 6 1.03 15.61 43.73
CA ASP A 6 0.82 14.38 44.50
C ASP A 6 0.87 14.74 45.99
N THR A 7 0.01 14.13 46.80
CA THR A 7 -0.05 14.31 48.26
C THR A 7 -0.56 13.05 48.98
N THR A 8 0.34 12.09 49.17
CA THR A 8 0.66 11.49 50.49
C THR A 8 -0.46 11.24 51.52
N ASP A 9 -0.73 9.94 51.74
CA ASP A 9 -0.47 9.24 53.01
C ASP A 9 -1.47 9.25 54.21
N ASN A 10 -1.56 8.06 54.81
CA ASN A 10 -1.59 7.73 56.25
C ASN A 10 -2.85 7.20 56.99
N GLN A 11 -2.60 6.07 57.67
CA GLN A 11 -3.14 5.54 58.94
C GLN A 11 -4.61 5.07 59.15
N THR A 12 -4.69 3.80 59.57
CA THR A 12 -5.68 3.09 60.42
C THR A 12 -5.72 3.66 61.87
N PRO A 13 -6.66 3.32 62.81
CA PRO A 13 -7.13 1.96 63.13
C PRO A 13 -8.64 1.84 63.62
N PRO A 14 -9.08 1.13 64.70
CA PRO A 14 -10.34 0.34 64.73
C PRO A 14 -11.33 0.87 65.84
N PRO A 15 -12.17 0.12 66.61
CA PRO A 15 -12.61 -1.31 66.60
C PRO A 15 -14.14 -1.52 66.87
N SER A 16 -14.61 -2.77 67.03
CA SER A 16 -15.46 -3.27 68.17
C SER A 16 -16.00 -4.70 67.98
N GLU A 17 -16.39 -5.35 69.09
CA GLU A 17 -16.94 -6.73 69.21
C GLU A 17 -18.49 -6.76 69.35
N VAL A 18 -19.09 -7.97 69.55
CA VAL A 18 -20.40 -8.36 70.17
C VAL A 18 -21.19 -9.39 69.32
N ASN A 19 -21.86 -10.46 69.81
CA ASN A 19 -21.71 -11.33 71.02
C ASN A 19 -22.56 -12.64 70.84
N ILE A 20 -22.32 -13.68 71.66
CA ILE A 20 -23.11 -14.95 71.84
C ILE A 20 -24.33 -14.76 72.80
N PRO A 21 -25.28 -15.71 73.08
CA PRO A 21 -25.23 -17.22 73.16
C PRO A 21 -26.51 -17.93 72.56
N ALA A 22 -27.07 -19.12 72.90
CA ALA A 22 -26.81 -20.27 73.82
C ALA A 22 -27.58 -21.57 73.40
N SER A 23 -27.01 -22.78 73.61
CA SER A 23 -27.67 -24.08 73.95
C SER A 23 -26.59 -25.21 73.94
N GLU A 24 -26.23 -25.97 74.98
CA GLU A 24 -26.98 -26.87 75.90
C GLU A 24 -27.60 -28.10 75.19
N GLU A 25 -27.49 -29.36 75.65
CA GLU A 25 -26.91 -29.99 76.87
C GLU A 25 -25.88 -31.11 76.48
N GLY A 26 -24.98 -31.63 77.34
CA GLY A 26 -25.20 -32.75 78.28
C GLY A 26 -24.82 -34.12 77.69
N ASN A 27 -24.28 -35.13 78.39
CA ASN A 27 -23.79 -35.29 79.78
C ASN A 27 -22.81 -36.51 79.84
N THR A 28 -21.89 -36.60 80.80
CA THR A 28 -20.86 -37.68 80.90
C THR A 28 -21.00 -38.61 82.13
N PRO A 29 -20.67 -39.92 82.03
CA PRO A 29 -20.52 -40.81 83.19
C PRO A 29 -19.07 -40.84 83.76
N PRO A 30 -18.87 -41.17 85.05
CA PRO A 30 -17.57 -41.27 85.73
C PRO A 30 -16.92 -42.67 85.65
N PRO A 31 -15.65 -42.84 86.09
CA PRO A 31 -14.99 -44.14 86.17
C PRO A 31 -15.39 -44.96 87.41
N GLU A 32 -15.27 -46.29 87.34
CA GLU A 32 -15.40 -47.20 88.48
C GLU A 32 -14.04 -47.65 89.03
N GLU A 33 -13.91 -47.71 90.36
CA GLU A 33 -12.80 -48.38 91.06
C GLU A 33 -13.22 -49.75 91.60
N GLY A 34 -12.24 -50.68 91.64
CA GLY A 34 -12.17 -51.67 92.72
C GLY A 34 -12.65 -53.10 92.41
N ASN A 35 -11.68 -54.02 92.33
CA ASN A 35 -11.56 -55.10 93.32
C ASN A 35 -10.23 -55.86 93.18
N THR A 36 -9.68 -56.30 94.33
CA THR A 36 -8.41 -57.06 94.44
C THR A 36 -8.65 -58.46 94.99
N PRO A 37 -8.04 -59.51 94.42
CA PRO A 37 -7.82 -60.80 95.09
C PRO A 37 -6.55 -60.79 96.00
N PRO A 38 -6.43 -61.73 96.95
CA PRO A 38 -5.27 -61.90 97.83
C PRO A 38 -4.07 -62.63 97.15
N PRO A 39 -2.88 -62.70 97.78
CA PRO A 39 -1.62 -63.04 97.10
C PRO A 39 -1.29 -64.54 97.04
N GLU A 40 -0.43 -64.92 96.09
CA GLU A 40 0.37 -66.14 96.12
C GLU A 40 1.86 -65.81 96.38
N GLU A 41 2.60 -66.77 96.92
CA GLU A 41 3.96 -66.57 97.43
C GLU A 41 5.06 -66.84 96.39
N GLY A 42 6.13 -66.03 96.47
CA GLY A 42 7.52 -66.49 96.33
C GLY A 42 7.96 -67.20 95.04
N ASN A 43 8.74 -66.48 94.22
CA ASN A 43 10.16 -66.81 94.04
C ASN A 43 10.92 -65.69 93.34
N THR A 44 12.05 -65.25 93.92
CA THR A 44 13.02 -64.36 93.28
C THR A 44 14.12 -65.18 92.59
N PRO A 45 14.33 -65.04 91.26
CA PRO A 45 15.59 -65.44 90.64
C PRO A 45 16.76 -64.57 91.17
N PRO A 46 18.01 -65.04 91.12
CA PRO A 46 19.18 -64.21 91.41
C PRO A 46 19.40 -63.14 90.32
N PRO A 47 20.17 -62.07 90.60
CA PRO A 47 20.56 -61.11 89.56
C PRO A 47 21.52 -61.76 88.57
N GLU A 48 21.25 -61.63 87.27
CA GLU A 48 22.25 -61.89 86.22
C GLU A 48 23.27 -60.74 86.15
N GLU A 49 24.47 -61.07 85.65
CA GLU A 49 25.62 -60.15 85.60
C GLU A 49 25.45 -59.03 84.57
N ASP A 50 26.10 -57.89 84.83
CA ASP A 50 26.15 -56.72 83.95
C ASP A 50 26.95 -57.03 82.67
N LYS A 51 26.26 -57.60 81.67
CA LYS A 51 26.74 -57.64 80.29
C LYS A 51 26.66 -56.24 79.71
N THR A 52 27.80 -55.56 79.65
CA THR A 52 27.99 -54.38 78.80
C THR A 52 27.69 -54.76 77.34
N THR A 53 26.46 -54.47 76.88
CA THR A 53 26.01 -54.82 75.53
C THR A 53 26.72 -53.94 74.51
N LEU A 54 27.53 -54.55 73.65
CA LEU A 54 28.18 -53.85 72.54
C LEU A 54 27.14 -53.14 71.68
N SER A 55 27.35 -51.85 71.48
CA SER A 55 26.48 -50.97 70.72
C SER A 55 26.99 -50.89 69.28
N HIS A 56 26.68 -51.90 68.48
CA HIS A 56 27.16 -51.99 67.09
C HIS A 56 26.59 -50.92 66.15
N GLY A 57 25.46 -50.30 66.53
CA GLY A 57 24.85 -49.18 65.85
C GLY A 57 23.67 -49.53 64.92
N THR A 58 23.01 -48.47 64.45
CA THR A 58 21.90 -48.46 63.50
C THR A 58 22.37 -47.84 62.20
N LEU A 59 22.27 -48.57 61.10
CA LEU A 59 22.64 -48.14 59.74
C LEU A 59 21.38 -47.76 58.95
N GLN A 60 21.33 -46.56 58.36
CA GLN A 60 20.18 -46.08 57.58
C GLN A 60 20.55 -44.93 56.64
N LEU A 61 19.72 -44.69 55.62
CA LEU A 61 19.85 -43.51 54.75
C LEU A 61 19.51 -42.21 55.52
N VAL A 62 20.25 -41.14 55.24
CA VAL A 62 20.12 -39.86 55.96
C VAL A 62 18.75 -39.21 55.74
N ALA A 63 18.19 -39.29 54.53
CA ALA A 63 16.84 -38.80 54.22
C ALA A 63 15.85 -39.97 54.01
N ASN A 64 14.56 -39.65 54.12
CA ASN A 64 13.43 -40.58 53.93
C ASN A 64 12.90 -40.60 52.47
N SER A 65 13.21 -39.57 51.69
CA SER A 65 13.02 -39.52 50.23
C SER A 65 14.13 -38.67 49.63
N TYR A 66 14.52 -38.98 48.41
CA TYR A 66 15.51 -38.24 47.64
C TYR A 66 14.86 -37.70 46.36
N HIS A 67 15.34 -36.56 45.88
CA HIS A 67 14.82 -35.85 44.71
C HIS A 67 16.00 -35.34 43.89
N ALA A 68 15.91 -35.44 42.56
CA ALA A 68 16.85 -34.87 41.61
C ALA A 68 16.08 -34.43 40.34
N ASN A 69 16.63 -33.46 39.62
CA ASN A 69 16.28 -33.24 38.22
C ASN A 69 17.01 -34.30 37.37
N GLU A 70 16.49 -34.60 36.19
CA GLU A 70 17.15 -35.47 35.22
C GLU A 70 18.57 -34.97 34.88
N ASP A 71 18.71 -33.66 34.65
CA ASP A 71 20.00 -32.98 34.36
C ASP A 71 21.00 -32.88 35.52
N ASP A 72 20.63 -33.29 36.75
CA ASP A 72 21.59 -33.34 37.87
C ASP A 72 22.72 -34.35 37.60
N GLY A 73 22.53 -35.29 36.66
CA GLY A 73 23.52 -36.23 36.12
C GLY A 73 23.95 -37.35 37.09
N SER A 74 23.99 -37.08 38.39
CA SER A 74 24.05 -38.13 39.42
C SER A 74 23.53 -37.64 40.76
N ILE A 75 22.80 -38.49 41.47
CA ILE A 75 22.34 -38.25 42.84
C ILE A 75 23.14 -39.08 43.85
N ILE A 76 23.52 -38.47 44.97
CA ILE A 76 24.37 -39.09 46.00
C ILE A 76 23.51 -39.56 47.20
N MET A 77 23.52 -40.87 47.43
CA MET A 77 22.85 -41.54 48.52
C MET A 77 23.81 -41.68 49.70
N THR A 78 23.44 -41.15 50.87
CA THR A 78 24.32 -41.11 52.06
C THR A 78 23.74 -41.95 53.20
N VAL A 79 24.54 -42.87 53.73
CA VAL A 79 24.20 -43.76 54.84
C VAL A 79 24.95 -43.33 56.10
N ASN A 80 24.25 -43.24 57.23
CA ASN A 80 24.84 -42.96 58.54
C ASN A 80 24.87 -44.20 59.44
N ARG A 81 25.88 -44.24 60.33
CA ARG A 81 25.94 -45.16 61.48
C ARG A 81 25.64 -44.35 62.73
N THR A 82 24.60 -44.72 63.46
CA THR A 82 24.10 -43.96 64.62
C THR A 82 23.83 -44.88 65.81
N ARG A 83 23.73 -44.33 67.03
CA ARG A 83 23.35 -45.10 68.24
C ARG A 83 24.24 -46.33 68.50
N GLY A 84 25.54 -46.19 68.24
CA GLY A 84 26.55 -47.24 68.44
C GLY A 84 27.67 -47.17 67.40
N SER A 85 28.88 -47.56 67.82
CA SER A 85 30.13 -47.53 67.04
C SER A 85 30.98 -48.80 67.21
N ASP A 86 30.52 -49.77 68.00
CA ASP A 86 31.36 -50.86 68.50
C ASP A 86 31.52 -51.97 67.44
N GLY A 87 32.75 -52.38 67.17
CA GLY A 87 33.10 -53.35 66.14
C GLY A 87 32.99 -52.82 64.71
N ALA A 88 33.64 -53.49 63.77
CA ALA A 88 33.47 -53.23 62.35
C ALA A 88 32.12 -53.78 61.85
N VAL A 89 31.41 -53.03 61.02
CA VAL A 89 30.06 -53.36 60.52
C VAL A 89 29.93 -53.03 59.03
N SER A 90 29.02 -53.70 58.34
CA SER A 90 28.75 -53.43 56.92
C SER A 90 27.31 -53.72 56.51
N LEU A 91 26.93 -53.28 55.31
CA LEU A 91 25.67 -53.64 54.65
C LEU A 91 25.84 -53.66 53.13
N THR A 92 24.89 -54.28 52.42
CA THR A 92 24.78 -54.21 50.95
C THR A 92 23.56 -53.38 50.57
N TYR A 93 23.72 -52.42 49.65
CA TYR A 93 22.57 -51.73 49.04
C TYR A 93 22.15 -52.40 47.72
N SER A 94 20.87 -52.31 47.37
CA SER A 94 20.33 -52.64 46.05
C SER A 94 19.46 -51.51 45.53
N ILE A 95 19.37 -51.44 44.20
CA ILE A 95 18.51 -50.50 43.48
C ILE A 95 17.57 -51.32 42.61
N GLU A 96 16.29 -50.98 42.63
CA GLU A 96 15.21 -51.67 41.93
C GLU A 96 14.35 -50.63 41.21
N GLU A 97 13.95 -50.95 39.98
CA GLU A 97 12.99 -50.17 39.17
C GLU A 97 11.64 -50.04 39.91
N ASP A 98 10.91 -48.95 39.68
CA ASP A 98 9.53 -48.76 40.19
C ASP A 98 8.64 -48.16 39.09
N THR A 99 8.98 -46.95 38.63
CA THR A 99 8.52 -46.43 37.32
C THR A 99 9.71 -46.14 36.40
N ALA A 100 10.76 -45.56 36.97
CA ALA A 100 12.09 -45.36 36.37
C ALA A 100 12.73 -46.69 35.94
N LEU A 101 13.33 -46.73 34.75
CA LEU A 101 13.81 -47.94 34.08
C LEU A 101 15.32 -47.90 33.81
N VAL A 102 15.97 -49.06 33.96
CA VAL A 102 17.43 -49.14 33.87
C VAL A 102 17.93 -49.00 32.42
N ASN A 103 18.85 -48.05 32.23
CA ASN A 103 19.40 -47.58 30.95
C ASN A 103 18.40 -46.85 30.04
N GLN A 104 17.28 -46.36 30.57
CA GLN A 104 16.51 -45.27 29.96
C GLN A 104 16.82 -43.98 30.74
N ASP A 105 16.42 -43.92 32.00
CA ASP A 105 16.48 -42.72 32.86
C ASP A 105 17.51 -42.83 34.02
N TYR A 106 18.02 -44.03 34.33
CA TYR A 106 19.21 -44.19 35.18
C TYR A 106 20.13 -45.35 34.78
N THR A 107 21.44 -45.19 35.03
CA THR A 107 22.46 -46.21 34.69
C THR A 107 22.46 -47.41 35.65
N ALA A 108 22.80 -48.60 35.14
CA ALA A 108 22.82 -49.83 35.93
C ALA A 108 23.87 -49.82 37.07
N VAL A 109 23.42 -49.51 38.29
CA VAL A 109 24.25 -49.54 39.51
C VAL A 109 24.45 -50.96 40.02
N HIS A 110 25.70 -51.31 40.33
CA HIS A 110 26.04 -52.59 40.93
C HIS A 110 25.89 -52.52 42.46
N SER A 111 25.38 -53.59 43.07
CA SER A 111 25.28 -53.72 44.53
C SER A 111 26.67 -53.87 45.16
N GLU A 112 27.12 -52.86 45.90
CA GLU A 112 28.37 -52.87 46.66
C GLU A 112 28.14 -52.96 48.17
N GLU A 113 29.21 -53.30 48.90
CA GLU A 113 29.21 -53.39 50.36
C GLU A 113 29.79 -52.11 50.97
N LEU A 114 28.98 -51.39 51.75
CA LEU A 114 29.45 -50.24 52.54
C LEU A 114 30.01 -50.76 53.87
N HIS A 115 31.27 -50.45 54.15
CA HIS A 115 31.97 -50.90 55.36
C HIS A 115 32.34 -49.74 56.29
N TRP A 116 32.17 -49.96 57.59
CA TRP A 116 32.62 -49.11 58.70
C TRP A 116 33.56 -49.90 59.60
N GLU A 117 34.72 -49.34 59.89
CA GLU A 117 35.68 -49.92 60.83
C GLU A 117 35.19 -49.83 62.30
N ASP A 118 35.90 -50.48 63.21
CA ASP A 118 35.67 -50.34 64.66
C ASP A 118 35.85 -48.89 65.11
N GLY A 119 34.86 -48.34 65.82
CA GLY A 119 34.80 -46.93 66.20
C GLY A 119 34.42 -45.95 65.09
N GLU A 120 34.31 -46.37 63.82
CA GLU A 120 33.99 -45.45 62.72
C GLU A 120 32.49 -45.09 62.69
N THR A 121 32.20 -43.80 62.79
CA THR A 121 30.84 -43.21 62.74
C THR A 121 30.58 -42.29 61.54
N GLU A 122 31.60 -42.03 60.71
CA GLU A 122 31.48 -41.18 59.54
C GLU A 122 30.51 -41.75 58.50
N THR A 123 29.87 -40.89 57.71
CA THR A 123 28.93 -41.32 56.68
C THR A 123 29.64 -41.94 55.47
N LYS A 124 29.06 -43.00 54.92
CA LYS A 124 29.47 -43.58 53.62
C LYS A 124 28.41 -43.24 52.56
N SER A 125 28.80 -43.19 51.30
CA SER A 125 27.91 -42.79 50.21
C SER A 125 28.16 -43.58 48.93
N PHE A 126 27.10 -43.74 48.12
CA PHE A 126 27.13 -44.25 46.76
C PHE A 126 26.33 -43.31 45.84
N SER A 127 26.60 -43.32 44.54
CA SER A 127 25.87 -42.50 43.57
C SER A 127 25.01 -43.35 42.63
N VAL A 128 23.93 -42.75 42.13
CA VAL A 128 23.15 -43.24 41.00
C VAL A 128 23.33 -42.22 39.89
N ASN A 129 23.94 -42.60 38.77
CA ASN A 129 24.06 -41.69 37.63
C ASN A 129 22.75 -41.74 36.85
N LEU A 130 22.15 -40.56 36.67
CA LEU A 130 20.95 -40.36 35.88
C LEU A 130 21.32 -40.30 34.39
N ILE A 131 20.34 -40.49 33.54
CA ILE A 131 20.45 -40.31 32.10
C ILE A 131 19.49 -39.18 31.75
N ASN A 132 19.95 -38.26 30.91
CA ASN A 132 19.16 -37.12 30.42
C ASN A 132 18.92 -37.30 28.92
N ASP A 133 17.66 -37.22 28.46
CA ASP A 133 17.37 -37.13 27.02
C ASP A 133 16.67 -35.82 26.57
N ASN A 134 15.54 -35.90 25.86
CA ASN A 134 14.75 -34.76 25.34
C ASN A 134 13.23 -35.06 25.34
N SER A 135 12.78 -36.14 25.98
CA SER A 135 11.42 -36.70 25.90
C SER A 135 10.58 -36.29 27.09
N VAL A 136 9.36 -35.79 26.88
CA VAL A 136 8.53 -35.32 28.02
C VAL A 136 7.92 -36.49 28.78
N GLU A 137 8.48 -36.78 29.94
CA GLU A 137 8.06 -37.85 30.83
C GLU A 137 7.08 -37.38 31.93
N LYS A 138 7.29 -37.86 33.15
CA LYS A 138 6.59 -37.45 34.38
C LYS A 138 7.61 -37.41 35.51
N THR A 139 7.17 -37.09 36.73
CA THR A 139 8.00 -37.35 37.92
C THR A 139 8.13 -38.87 38.13
N GLU A 140 9.24 -39.41 37.65
CA GLU A 140 9.62 -40.83 37.68
C GLU A 140 10.24 -41.22 39.03
N ARG A 141 10.32 -42.53 39.34
CA ARG A 141 10.90 -43.02 40.61
C ARG A 141 11.59 -44.37 40.50
N LEU A 142 12.66 -44.53 41.27
CA LEU A 142 13.31 -45.81 41.57
C LEU A 142 13.42 -46.05 43.08
N LYS A 143 13.55 -47.32 43.48
CA LYS A 143 13.58 -47.74 44.89
C LYS A 143 14.99 -48.16 45.31
N VAL A 144 15.43 -47.67 46.46
CA VAL A 144 16.73 -47.99 47.07
C VAL A 144 16.52 -48.76 48.36
N THR A 145 17.16 -49.92 48.49
CA THR A 145 17.01 -50.84 49.63
C THR A 145 18.36 -51.13 50.27
N LEU A 146 18.52 -50.85 51.57
CA LEU A 146 19.63 -51.32 52.39
C LEU A 146 19.32 -52.73 52.92
N SER A 147 20.30 -53.63 52.88
CA SER A 147 20.10 -55.05 53.21
C SER A 147 21.32 -55.67 53.90
N LYS A 148 21.13 -56.84 54.51
CA LYS A 148 22.20 -57.70 55.07
C LYS A 148 23.20 -56.95 55.98
N PRO A 149 22.75 -56.34 57.10
CA PRO A 149 23.69 -55.77 58.07
C PRO A 149 24.56 -56.89 58.68
N ILE A 150 25.87 -56.66 58.72
CA ILE A 150 26.90 -57.57 59.27
C ILE A 150 27.62 -56.86 60.43
N GLY A 151 28.24 -57.63 61.32
CA GLY A 151 28.98 -57.11 62.49
C GLY A 151 28.10 -56.77 63.70
N GLY A 152 26.81 -57.12 63.67
CA GLY A 152 25.88 -56.90 64.78
C GLY A 152 25.08 -55.60 64.71
N ALA A 153 25.31 -54.75 63.70
CA ALA A 153 24.48 -53.58 63.43
C ALA A 153 23.04 -53.97 63.06
N VAL A 154 22.10 -53.04 63.24
CA VAL A 154 20.70 -53.16 62.79
C VAL A 154 20.40 -52.12 61.71
N LEU A 155 19.44 -52.40 60.85
CA LEU A 155 18.91 -51.41 59.90
C LEU A 155 17.93 -50.46 60.62
N GLY A 156 18.00 -49.17 60.31
CA GLY A 156 17.09 -48.14 60.84
C GLY A 156 15.80 -48.00 60.02
N ASN A 157 15.04 -46.94 60.31
CA ASN A 157 13.74 -46.72 59.67
C ASN A 157 13.88 -46.40 58.18
N ASN A 158 14.91 -45.64 57.81
CA ASN A 158 15.24 -45.31 56.41
C ASN A 158 16.09 -46.41 55.76
N ALA A 159 15.68 -47.68 55.92
CA ALA A 159 16.30 -48.83 55.25
C ALA A 159 15.80 -49.02 53.81
N GLN A 160 14.63 -48.48 53.47
CA GLN A 160 14.10 -48.46 52.11
C GLN A 160 13.56 -47.06 51.83
N VAL A 161 13.97 -46.45 50.72
CA VAL A 161 13.51 -45.12 50.29
C VAL A 161 13.27 -45.10 48.78
N TYR A 162 12.66 -44.01 48.30
CA TYR A 162 12.55 -43.71 46.88
C TYR A 162 13.43 -42.51 46.51
N ILE A 163 14.02 -42.58 45.32
CA ILE A 163 14.47 -41.40 44.59
C ILE A 163 13.32 -41.00 43.66
N GLN A 164 13.05 -39.71 43.55
CA GLN A 164 12.15 -39.12 42.55
C GLN A 164 13.03 -38.38 41.54
N ILE A 165 12.90 -38.72 40.26
CA ILE A 165 13.52 -38.02 39.14
C ILE A 165 12.46 -37.06 38.61
N GLN A 166 12.81 -35.79 38.44
CA GLN A 166 11.96 -34.78 37.84
C GLN A 166 12.47 -34.48 36.43
N ASP A 167 11.71 -34.96 35.45
CA ASP A 167 11.69 -34.50 34.05
C ASP A 167 11.86 -32.98 33.97
N ASP A 168 12.83 -32.54 33.16
CA ASP A 168 13.14 -31.13 32.94
C ASP A 168 12.87 -30.64 31.50
N ASP A 169 12.30 -31.53 30.67
CA ASP A 169 12.01 -31.38 29.25
C ASP A 169 10.68 -30.65 28.94
N SER A 170 10.50 -30.24 27.68
CA SER A 170 9.20 -29.70 27.24
C SER A 170 8.87 -29.92 25.76
N SER A 171 7.60 -30.24 25.51
CA SER A 171 7.03 -30.45 24.18
C SER A 171 6.53 -29.13 23.62
N LEU A 172 6.92 -28.86 22.38
CA LEU A 172 6.51 -27.68 21.61
C LEU A 172 5.54 -28.09 20.51
N SER A 173 4.42 -27.39 20.39
CA SER A 173 3.33 -27.74 19.45
C SER A 173 2.58 -26.50 18.98
N LEU A 174 1.74 -26.66 17.95
CA LEU A 174 0.76 -25.66 17.55
C LEU A 174 -0.51 -25.80 18.40
N SER A 175 -1.27 -24.71 18.57
CA SER A 175 -2.54 -24.74 19.31
C SER A 175 -3.69 -25.38 18.51
N GLN A 176 -3.61 -25.35 17.18
CA GLN A 176 -4.64 -25.81 16.25
C GLN A 176 -4.02 -26.46 15.01
N SER A 177 -4.69 -27.46 14.45
CA SER A 177 -4.29 -28.15 13.21
C SER A 177 -4.71 -27.41 11.94
N THR A 178 -5.68 -26.51 12.08
CA THR A 178 -6.29 -25.76 11.00
C THR A 178 -6.51 -24.32 11.47
N TYR A 179 -6.16 -23.36 10.63
CA TYR A 179 -6.47 -21.94 10.80
C TYR A 179 -7.26 -21.47 9.59
N GLU A 180 -8.40 -20.82 9.80
CA GLU A 180 -9.27 -20.30 8.74
C GLU A 180 -9.29 -18.76 8.82
N VAL A 181 -9.09 -18.10 7.67
CA VAL A 181 -8.98 -16.64 7.51
C VAL A 181 -9.59 -16.20 6.18
N SER A 182 -10.04 -14.95 6.07
CA SER A 182 -10.46 -14.39 4.77
C SER A 182 -9.25 -13.98 3.94
N GLU A 183 -9.41 -13.94 2.62
CA GLU A 183 -8.48 -13.22 1.72
C GLU A 183 -8.46 -11.70 2.00
N ASP A 184 -9.50 -11.16 2.64
CA ASP A 184 -9.55 -9.77 3.12
C ASP A 184 -8.65 -9.53 4.35
N ASP A 185 -8.32 -10.59 5.12
CA ASP A 185 -7.47 -10.47 6.29
C ASP A 185 -6.02 -10.24 5.87
N SER A 186 -5.39 -9.16 6.34
CA SER A 186 -3.99 -8.89 5.99
C SER A 186 -2.97 -9.83 6.66
N ILE A 187 -3.39 -10.57 7.70
CA ILE A 187 -2.53 -11.45 8.51
C ILE A 187 -3.32 -12.66 9.04
N VAL A 188 -2.61 -13.78 9.24
CA VAL A 188 -3.05 -14.88 10.11
C VAL A 188 -2.15 -14.95 11.35
N MET A 189 -2.76 -15.19 12.52
CA MET A 189 -2.07 -15.39 13.80
C MET A 189 -2.00 -16.88 14.13
N ILE A 190 -0.90 -17.52 13.78
CA ILE A 190 -0.64 -18.93 14.12
C ILE A 190 -0.07 -18.97 15.53
N THR A 191 -0.49 -19.89 16.40
CA THR A 191 -0.07 -19.93 17.80
C THR A 191 0.64 -21.24 18.14
N SER A 192 1.74 -21.14 18.87
CA SER A 192 2.52 -22.28 19.37
C SER A 192 2.58 -22.26 20.90
N THR A 193 2.44 -23.44 21.49
CA THR A 193 2.31 -23.67 22.93
C THR A 193 3.48 -24.49 23.45
N ARG A 194 3.82 -24.32 24.74
CA ARG A 194 4.82 -25.10 25.46
C ARG A 194 4.16 -25.90 26.58
N LYS A 195 4.52 -27.18 26.70
CA LYS A 195 3.97 -28.10 27.72
C LYS A 195 5.08 -28.99 28.29
N GLY A 196 5.04 -29.27 29.59
CA GLY A 196 6.09 -30.00 30.32
C GLY A 196 6.74 -29.07 31.33
N SER A 197 8.04 -29.25 31.55
CA SER A 197 8.86 -28.39 32.39
C SER A 197 8.99 -26.96 31.85
N THR A 198 9.41 -26.06 32.74
CA THR A 198 9.86 -24.69 32.42
C THR A 198 11.22 -24.36 33.07
N SER A 199 11.93 -25.37 33.59
CA SER A 199 13.27 -25.24 34.21
C SER A 199 14.32 -24.68 33.23
N LYS A 200 14.29 -25.11 31.97
CA LYS A 200 15.20 -24.67 30.90
C LYS A 200 14.54 -23.65 29.97
N ALA A 201 15.37 -22.94 29.21
CA ALA A 201 14.95 -22.19 28.03
C ALA A 201 14.98 -23.11 26.81
N VAL A 202 13.95 -23.04 25.96
CA VAL A 202 13.78 -23.93 24.80
C VAL A 202 13.37 -23.13 23.57
N SER A 203 13.59 -23.69 22.38
CA SER A 203 13.26 -23.01 21.13
C SER A 203 12.80 -23.99 20.05
N VAL A 204 12.04 -23.49 19.07
CA VAL A 204 11.66 -24.26 17.88
C VAL A 204 11.72 -23.41 16.62
N LYS A 205 12.31 -23.96 15.55
CA LYS A 205 12.28 -23.39 14.21
C LYS A 205 10.94 -23.69 13.54
N TYR A 206 10.45 -22.71 12.79
CA TYR A 206 9.21 -22.81 12.04
C TYR A 206 9.36 -22.31 10.60
N MET A 207 8.49 -22.80 9.72
CA MET A 207 8.37 -22.31 8.34
C MET A 207 6.97 -22.50 7.76
N THR A 208 6.58 -21.61 6.85
CA THR A 208 5.49 -21.81 5.91
C THR A 208 5.96 -22.59 4.68
N SER A 209 5.11 -23.45 4.09
CA SER A 209 5.33 -24.07 2.78
C SER A 209 4.07 -24.10 1.91
N ASP A 210 4.27 -24.01 0.60
CA ASP A 210 3.20 -23.97 -0.40
C ASP A 210 2.33 -25.23 -0.43
N ASP A 211 1.04 -25.04 -0.73
CA ASP A 211 0.15 -26.13 -1.18
C ASP A 211 -0.68 -25.64 -2.40
N THR A 212 -1.95 -25.26 -2.25
CA THR A 212 -2.71 -24.60 -3.34
C THR A 212 -2.50 -23.07 -3.34
N ALA A 213 -2.31 -22.48 -2.16
CA ALA A 213 -1.71 -21.16 -2.00
C ALA A 213 -0.18 -21.21 -2.21
N LYS A 214 0.37 -20.11 -2.70
CA LYS A 214 1.77 -19.95 -3.13
C LYS A 214 2.40 -18.70 -2.51
N ALA A 215 3.64 -18.86 -2.06
CA ALA A 215 4.45 -17.76 -1.57
C ALA A 215 4.59 -16.65 -2.63
N ASP A 216 4.55 -15.40 -2.17
CA ASP A 216 4.62 -14.19 -3.00
C ASP A 216 3.47 -14.00 -4.02
N ARG A 217 2.44 -14.88 -3.99
CA ARG A 217 1.14 -14.68 -4.65
C ARG A 217 0.00 -14.49 -3.66
N ASP A 218 -0.23 -15.46 -2.76
CA ASP A 218 -1.36 -15.45 -1.81
C ASP A 218 -0.92 -15.16 -0.36
N TYR A 219 0.35 -15.42 -0.02
CA TYR A 219 0.92 -15.16 1.31
C TYR A 219 2.42 -14.87 1.23
N LYS A 220 2.98 -14.22 2.24
CA LYS A 220 4.43 -14.01 2.34
C LYS A 220 5.10 -15.20 3.04
N ALA A 221 6.03 -15.86 2.35
CA ALA A 221 6.85 -16.92 2.95
C ALA A 221 7.53 -16.43 4.24
N THR A 222 7.24 -17.11 5.34
CA THR A 222 7.61 -16.71 6.69
C THR A 222 8.27 -17.88 7.42
N SER A 223 9.46 -17.67 7.97
CA SER A 223 10.20 -18.65 8.75
C SER A 223 11.03 -17.95 9.84
N GLY A 224 11.41 -18.69 10.87
CA GLY A 224 12.10 -18.10 12.02
C GLY A 224 12.37 -19.10 13.14
N THR A 225 12.42 -18.59 14.36
CA THR A 225 12.62 -19.38 15.58
C THR A 225 11.85 -18.75 16.72
N LEU A 226 11.01 -19.53 17.39
CA LEU A 226 10.37 -19.17 18.66
C LEU A 226 11.28 -19.60 19.80
N ALA A 227 11.30 -18.84 20.89
CA ALA A 227 12.09 -19.16 22.07
C ALA A 227 11.32 -18.81 23.35
N TRP A 228 11.23 -19.77 24.26
CA TRP A 228 10.70 -19.60 25.61
C TRP A 228 11.87 -19.45 26.58
N SER A 229 11.82 -18.43 27.42
CA SER A 229 12.81 -18.26 28.50
C SER A 229 12.60 -19.27 29.64
N ILE A 230 13.56 -19.35 30.56
CA ILE A 230 13.39 -20.08 31.82
C ILE A 230 12.17 -19.51 32.55
N GLY A 231 11.28 -20.39 33.01
CA GLY A 231 10.00 -20.04 33.64
C GLY A 231 8.92 -19.54 32.68
N ASP A 232 9.19 -19.40 31.37
CA ASP A 232 8.19 -18.97 30.40
C ASP A 232 7.32 -20.14 29.94
N LYS A 233 6.01 -19.90 30.03
CA LYS A 233 4.90 -20.81 29.72
C LYS A 233 3.81 -20.14 28.86
N ASN A 234 4.07 -18.93 28.37
CA ASN A 234 3.10 -18.20 27.57
C ASN A 234 3.10 -18.73 26.13
N ASP A 235 1.94 -18.69 25.48
CA ASP A 235 1.85 -19.07 24.07
C ASP A 235 2.54 -18.02 23.20
N GLN A 236 3.27 -18.47 22.18
CA GLN A 236 4.03 -17.63 21.25
C GLN A 236 3.31 -17.57 19.91
N ALA A 237 3.02 -16.36 19.43
CA ALA A 237 2.18 -16.15 18.25
C ALA A 237 3.00 -15.63 17.05
N ILE A 238 2.80 -16.25 15.89
CA ILE A 238 3.47 -15.95 14.63
C ILE A 238 2.49 -15.20 13.71
N MET A 239 2.86 -14.00 13.29
CA MET A 239 2.22 -13.30 12.17
C MET A 239 2.74 -13.89 10.85
N VAL A 240 1.84 -14.49 10.05
CA VAL A 240 2.08 -14.71 8.61
C VAL A 240 1.23 -13.71 7.85
N ARG A 241 1.85 -12.94 6.95
CA ARG A 241 1.16 -11.92 6.15
C ARG A 241 0.49 -12.56 4.93
N LEU A 242 -0.79 -12.29 4.72
CA LEU A 242 -1.50 -12.66 3.50
C LEU A 242 -1.31 -11.57 2.42
N LEU A 243 -1.51 -11.94 1.16
CA LEU A 243 -1.34 -11.05 0.01
C LEU A 243 -2.65 -11.00 -0.78
N PRO A 244 -3.36 -9.85 -0.80
CA PRO A 244 -4.58 -9.71 -1.58
C PRO A 244 -4.26 -9.85 -3.07
N ASN A 245 -5.09 -10.60 -3.78
CA ASN A 245 -4.93 -10.89 -5.20
C ASN A 245 -6.31 -11.11 -5.83
N GLU A 246 -6.41 -10.80 -7.12
CA GLU A 246 -7.68 -10.84 -7.86
C GLU A 246 -7.83 -12.21 -8.56
N SER A 247 -7.91 -13.26 -7.75
CA SER A 247 -8.27 -14.60 -8.23
C SER A 247 -9.68 -14.56 -8.85
N LEU A 248 -9.86 -15.13 -10.05
CA LEU A 248 -11.18 -15.44 -10.60
C LEU A 248 -11.70 -16.82 -10.14
N ASN A 249 -10.89 -17.58 -9.40
CA ASN A 249 -11.28 -18.87 -8.84
C ASN A 249 -11.84 -18.69 -7.42
N ASN A 250 -13.07 -19.16 -7.21
CA ASN A 250 -13.75 -19.13 -5.91
C ASN A 250 -13.37 -20.30 -4.98
N GLU A 251 -12.44 -21.17 -5.39
CA GLU A 251 -11.90 -22.21 -4.51
C GLU A 251 -11.03 -21.61 -3.38
N ASN A 252 -11.32 -22.01 -2.15
CA ASN A 252 -10.46 -21.75 -0.99
C ASN A 252 -9.05 -22.31 -1.23
N ARG A 253 -8.03 -21.51 -0.90
CA ARG A 253 -6.62 -21.85 -1.09
C ARG A 253 -5.97 -22.14 0.26
N GLN A 254 -4.96 -22.99 0.30
CA GLN A 254 -4.30 -23.36 1.54
C GLN A 254 -2.77 -23.42 1.42
N PHE A 255 -2.08 -23.10 2.51
CA PHE A 255 -0.65 -23.36 2.69
C PHE A 255 -0.41 -24.09 4.02
N LYS A 256 0.77 -24.64 4.21
CA LYS A 256 1.16 -25.35 5.44
C LYS A 256 2.06 -24.51 6.32
N PHE A 257 1.96 -24.72 7.62
CA PHE A 257 2.91 -24.21 8.61
C PHE A 257 3.46 -25.40 9.41
N SER A 258 4.78 -25.46 9.60
CA SER A 258 5.43 -26.54 10.35
C SER A 258 6.46 -26.05 11.35
N LEU A 259 6.53 -26.77 12.47
CA LEU A 259 7.58 -26.75 13.48
C LEU A 259 8.51 -27.94 13.20
N ASN A 260 9.82 -27.70 13.02
CA ASN A 260 10.69 -28.73 12.43
C ASN A 260 12.03 -29.02 13.11
N GLN A 261 12.57 -28.09 13.91
CA GLN A 261 13.80 -28.29 14.67
C GLN A 261 13.68 -27.60 16.02
N VAL A 262 13.71 -28.39 17.08
CA VAL A 262 13.81 -27.92 18.47
C VAL A 262 15.27 -27.72 18.90
N SER A 263 15.48 -27.04 20.03
CA SER A 263 16.73 -27.09 20.79
C SER A 263 16.76 -28.31 21.71
N ASP A 264 17.92 -28.55 22.33
CA ASP A 264 18.07 -29.47 23.45
C ASP A 264 17.08 -29.13 24.60
N ASN A 265 16.75 -30.13 25.41
CA ASN A 265 15.73 -30.12 26.47
C ASN A 265 14.30 -29.86 25.94
N ALA A 266 13.99 -30.35 24.73
CA ALA A 266 12.67 -30.26 24.13
C ALA A 266 12.39 -31.29 23.02
N GLU A 267 11.11 -31.62 22.84
CA GLU A 267 10.60 -32.42 21.71
C GLU A 267 9.59 -31.65 20.83
N LEU A 268 9.35 -32.15 19.62
CA LEU A 268 8.16 -31.79 18.84
C LEU A 268 6.98 -32.62 19.35
N GLY A 269 6.03 -31.97 20.02
CA GLY A 269 4.79 -32.62 20.43
C GLY A 269 3.88 -32.99 19.26
N THR A 270 2.75 -33.63 19.55
CA THR A 270 1.89 -34.31 18.57
C THR A 270 1.29 -33.45 17.46
N LEU A 271 1.42 -32.12 17.52
CA LEU A 271 0.89 -31.18 16.53
C LEU A 271 1.97 -30.21 16.05
N SER A 272 2.89 -30.75 15.25
CA SER A 272 4.00 -30.00 14.63
C SER A 272 3.67 -29.41 13.26
N GLU A 273 2.60 -29.83 12.58
CA GLU A 273 2.11 -29.23 11.33
C GLU A 273 0.67 -28.73 11.47
N ALA A 274 0.34 -27.65 10.75
CA ALA A 274 -1.02 -27.15 10.57
C ALA A 274 -1.24 -26.69 9.12
N VAL A 275 -2.52 -26.66 8.71
CA VAL A 275 -2.97 -26.09 7.43
C VAL A 275 -3.59 -24.72 7.71
N VAL A 276 -3.20 -23.70 6.94
CA VAL A 276 -3.89 -22.41 6.90
C VAL A 276 -4.75 -22.38 5.65
N ILE A 277 -6.05 -22.18 5.82
CA ILE A 277 -7.04 -22.04 4.75
C ILE A 277 -7.37 -20.55 4.61
N ILE A 278 -7.10 -20.01 3.42
CA ILE A 278 -7.51 -18.70 2.96
C ILE A 278 -8.84 -18.89 2.22
N SER A 279 -9.92 -18.41 2.82
CA SER A 279 -11.25 -18.42 2.22
C SER A 279 -11.33 -17.35 1.12
N SER A 280 -11.90 -17.72 -0.03
CA SER A 280 -12.13 -16.79 -1.14
C SER A 280 -13.10 -15.67 -0.72
N ASN A 281 -12.86 -14.44 -1.19
CA ASN A 281 -13.79 -13.32 -1.00
C ASN A 281 -14.71 -13.08 -2.20
N LEU A 282 -14.69 -13.94 -3.23
CA LEU A 282 -15.54 -13.78 -4.41
C LEU A 282 -17.03 -14.01 -4.11
N CYS A 283 -17.90 -13.27 -4.81
CA CYS A 283 -19.34 -13.49 -4.75
C CYS A 283 -19.77 -14.70 -5.61
N GLU A 284 -20.57 -15.63 -5.07
CA GLU A 284 -21.33 -16.55 -5.91
C GLU A 284 -22.47 -15.83 -6.62
N LEU A 285 -22.57 -15.99 -7.95
CA LEU A 285 -23.59 -15.32 -8.78
C LEU A 285 -25.03 -15.62 -8.33
N ALA A 286 -25.26 -16.78 -7.70
CA ALA A 286 -26.56 -17.19 -7.18
C ALA A 286 -26.97 -16.45 -5.88
N GLU A 287 -26.02 -15.83 -5.18
CA GLU A 287 -26.24 -15.16 -3.89
C GLU A 287 -26.25 -13.63 -3.99
N ILE A 288 -26.14 -13.05 -5.19
CA ILE A 288 -26.18 -11.60 -5.43
C ILE A 288 -27.55 -11.02 -5.05
N GLY A 289 -27.65 -10.58 -3.79
CA GLY A 289 -28.80 -9.87 -3.25
C GLY A 289 -28.76 -8.36 -3.49
N PRO A 290 -29.63 -7.58 -2.80
CA PRO A 290 -29.61 -6.11 -2.84
C PRO A 290 -28.40 -5.49 -2.13
N SER A 291 -27.51 -6.30 -1.54
CA SER A 291 -26.28 -5.88 -0.87
C SER A 291 -25.14 -6.82 -1.26
N ILE A 292 -24.00 -6.26 -1.68
CA ILE A 292 -22.81 -6.96 -2.17
C ILE A 292 -21.67 -6.65 -1.20
N GLY A 293 -21.24 -7.63 -0.41
CA GLY A 293 -20.17 -7.50 0.60
C GLY A 293 -18.87 -8.22 0.23
N CYS A 294 -18.78 -8.69 -1.01
CA CYS A 294 -17.78 -9.59 -1.55
C CYS A 294 -17.24 -9.04 -2.89
N SER A 295 -16.21 -9.68 -3.44
CA SER A 295 -15.64 -9.37 -4.75
C SER A 295 -16.48 -9.98 -5.88
N LEU A 296 -17.29 -9.16 -6.54
CA LEU A 296 -18.01 -9.53 -7.76
C LEU A 296 -17.16 -9.12 -8.98
N ILE A 297 -16.44 -10.08 -9.56
CA ILE A 297 -15.59 -9.86 -10.73
C ILE A 297 -16.19 -10.62 -11.92
N ILE A 298 -16.61 -9.88 -12.95
CA ILE A 298 -17.12 -10.44 -14.21
C ILE A 298 -16.05 -10.30 -15.30
N ASP A 299 -15.78 -11.39 -16.02
CA ASP A 299 -14.90 -11.40 -17.19
C ASP A 299 -15.67 -11.08 -18.49
N ASN A 300 -14.95 -10.68 -19.54
CA ASN A 300 -15.57 -10.23 -20.80
C ASN A 300 -16.28 -11.34 -21.61
N ASN A 301 -16.38 -12.57 -21.10
CA ASN A 301 -17.03 -13.71 -21.75
C ASN A 301 -18.38 -14.08 -21.10
N GLU A 302 -18.71 -13.56 -19.92
CA GLU A 302 -19.97 -13.87 -19.22
C GLU A 302 -21.02 -12.76 -19.34
N GLU A 303 -22.16 -13.04 -19.98
CA GLU A 303 -23.32 -12.14 -20.01
C GLU A 303 -24.06 -12.11 -18.66
N MET A 304 -23.54 -11.35 -17.69
CA MET A 304 -24.30 -11.05 -16.47
C MET A 304 -25.35 -9.94 -16.72
N PRO A 305 -26.61 -10.10 -16.28
CA PRO A 305 -27.60 -9.03 -16.36
C PRO A 305 -27.21 -7.82 -15.50
N ALA A 306 -27.56 -6.62 -15.96
CA ALA A 306 -27.22 -5.38 -15.26
C ALA A 306 -27.85 -5.31 -13.87
N LEU A 307 -27.02 -5.08 -12.84
CA LEU A 307 -27.48 -4.93 -11.46
C LEU A 307 -28.06 -3.54 -11.25
N SER A 308 -29.14 -3.42 -10.47
CA SER A 308 -29.80 -2.13 -10.26
C SER A 308 -30.34 -1.96 -8.84
N ASN A 309 -30.13 -0.76 -8.29
CA ASN A 309 -30.51 -0.39 -6.92
C ASN A 309 -29.84 -1.23 -5.81
N VAL A 310 -28.60 -1.69 -6.05
CA VAL A 310 -27.82 -2.46 -5.08
C VAL A 310 -26.99 -1.57 -4.15
N THR A 311 -26.66 -2.09 -2.98
CA THR A 311 -25.66 -1.52 -2.06
C THR A 311 -24.36 -2.31 -2.17
N ILE A 312 -23.22 -1.64 -2.26
CA ILE A 312 -21.88 -2.26 -2.19
C ILE A 312 -21.33 -1.91 -0.81
N GLY A 313 -21.03 -2.93 0.00
CA GLY A 313 -20.50 -2.78 1.36
C GLY A 313 -19.03 -2.36 1.37
N ALA A 314 -18.47 -2.08 2.55
CA ALA A 314 -17.10 -1.59 2.71
C ALA A 314 -16.01 -2.57 2.21
N THR A 315 -16.31 -3.88 2.17
CA THR A 315 -15.48 -4.94 1.60
C THR A 315 -15.91 -5.35 0.18
N GLY A 316 -16.97 -4.75 -0.37
CA GLY A 316 -17.48 -5.09 -1.68
C GLY A 316 -16.63 -4.45 -2.79
N ILE A 317 -16.19 -5.27 -3.74
CA ILE A 317 -15.48 -4.84 -4.94
C ILE A 317 -16.31 -5.31 -6.13
N VAL A 318 -16.66 -4.41 -7.06
CA VAL A 318 -17.51 -4.73 -8.21
C VAL A 318 -16.80 -4.36 -9.50
N VAL A 319 -16.43 -5.37 -10.31
CA VAL A 319 -15.56 -5.26 -11.49
C VAL A 319 -16.23 -5.84 -12.73
N GLY A 320 -16.19 -5.13 -13.86
CA GLY A 320 -16.75 -5.59 -15.15
C GLY A 320 -18.28 -5.52 -15.26
N VAL A 321 -18.96 -5.09 -14.21
CA VAL A 321 -20.43 -5.13 -14.10
C VAL A 321 -21.10 -3.94 -14.79
N THR A 322 -22.26 -4.17 -15.40
CA THR A 322 -23.18 -3.08 -15.79
C THR A 322 -24.11 -2.69 -14.63
N LEU A 323 -24.13 -1.41 -14.25
CA LEU A 323 -24.86 -0.90 -13.08
C LEU A 323 -25.97 0.10 -13.45
N GLY A 324 -27.08 0.10 -12.71
CA GLY A 324 -28.22 0.98 -12.95
C GLY A 324 -29.02 1.39 -11.71
N GLY A 325 -29.98 2.30 -11.89
CA GLY A 325 -30.80 2.81 -10.80
C GLY A 325 -29.98 3.62 -9.78
N THR A 326 -30.22 3.42 -8.49
CA THR A 326 -29.51 4.13 -7.40
C THR A 326 -28.59 3.18 -6.62
N ILE A 327 -27.29 3.26 -6.89
CA ILE A 327 -26.24 2.48 -6.23
C ILE A 327 -25.72 3.22 -5.01
N GLN A 328 -25.71 2.57 -3.86
CA GLN A 328 -25.03 3.05 -2.65
C GLN A 328 -23.70 2.30 -2.53
N ASN A 329 -22.57 2.99 -2.66
CA ASN A 329 -21.25 2.39 -2.63
C ASN A 329 -20.48 2.78 -1.36
N GLN A 330 -19.93 1.79 -0.67
CA GLN A 330 -19.02 1.94 0.48
C GLN A 330 -17.65 1.30 0.23
N GLY A 331 -17.52 0.48 -0.82
CA GLY A 331 -16.29 -0.17 -1.26
C GLY A 331 -15.83 0.38 -2.61
N GLU A 332 -15.54 -0.50 -3.56
CA GLU A 332 -14.96 -0.13 -4.87
C GLU A 332 -15.82 -0.59 -6.06
N ILE A 333 -15.94 0.28 -7.07
CA ILE A 333 -16.51 -0.03 -8.39
C ILE A 333 -15.41 0.19 -9.42
N ARG A 334 -15.19 -0.78 -10.30
CA ARG A 334 -14.16 -0.76 -11.33
C ARG A 334 -14.67 -1.30 -12.67
N ASP A 335 -14.05 -0.86 -13.76
CA ASP A 335 -14.23 -1.44 -15.10
C ASP A 335 -15.72 -1.55 -15.53
N THR A 336 -16.54 -0.53 -15.19
CA THR A 336 -18.02 -0.62 -15.20
C THR A 336 -18.70 0.13 -16.36
N THR A 337 -19.88 -0.34 -16.76
CA THR A 337 -20.80 0.39 -17.66
C THR A 337 -22.01 0.88 -16.88
N LEU A 338 -22.38 2.15 -17.03
CA LEU A 338 -23.46 2.78 -16.28
C LEU A 338 -24.69 3.03 -17.15
N LEU A 339 -25.83 2.47 -16.75
CA LEU A 339 -27.10 2.60 -17.46
C LEU A 339 -27.65 4.04 -17.43
N PRO A 340 -28.56 4.38 -18.38
CA PRO A 340 -29.22 5.68 -18.43
C PRO A 340 -29.80 6.16 -17.09
N ASP A 341 -29.53 7.43 -16.75
CA ASP A 341 -29.96 8.11 -15.52
C ASP A 341 -29.50 7.45 -14.19
N ALA A 342 -28.53 6.52 -14.22
CA ALA A 342 -28.02 5.86 -13.03
C ALA A 342 -27.34 6.83 -12.04
N LYS A 343 -27.28 6.45 -10.76
CA LYS A 343 -26.76 7.29 -9.67
C LYS A 343 -25.89 6.47 -8.72
N ILE A 344 -24.59 6.74 -8.67
CA ILE A 344 -23.67 6.15 -7.69
C ILE A 344 -23.43 7.18 -6.59
N THR A 345 -23.57 6.76 -5.32
CA THR A 345 -23.25 7.59 -4.16
C THR A 345 -22.25 6.90 -3.24
N GLY A 346 -21.11 7.52 -2.98
CA GLY A 346 -20.08 7.04 -2.05
C GLY A 346 -19.00 6.13 -2.67
N GLY A 347 -18.04 5.72 -1.84
CA GLY A 347 -17.00 4.74 -2.17
C GLY A 347 -15.99 5.19 -3.22
N VAL A 348 -15.27 4.21 -3.77
CA VAL A 348 -14.20 4.38 -4.77
C VAL A 348 -14.70 4.04 -6.17
N ILE A 349 -14.22 4.77 -7.17
CA ILE A 349 -14.39 4.46 -8.60
C ILE A 349 -13.01 4.45 -9.27
N SER A 350 -12.70 3.34 -9.93
CA SER A 350 -11.41 3.03 -10.56
C SER A 350 -11.60 2.45 -11.98
N GLY A 351 -10.50 2.32 -12.74
CA GLY A 351 -10.52 1.78 -14.11
C GLY A 351 -11.42 2.56 -15.10
N PRO A 352 -11.66 2.02 -16.30
CA PRO A 352 -12.64 2.58 -17.23
C PRO A 352 -14.06 2.57 -16.65
N THR A 353 -14.79 3.67 -16.83
CA THR A 353 -16.20 3.81 -16.44
C THR A 353 -16.92 4.66 -17.47
N SER A 354 -17.91 4.11 -18.17
CA SER A 354 -18.64 4.82 -19.23
C SER A 354 -20.15 4.78 -19.00
N GLY A 355 -20.82 5.93 -19.13
CA GLY A 355 -22.28 6.07 -19.00
C GLY A 355 -23.02 6.23 -20.34
N ASP A 356 -24.35 6.40 -20.29
CA ASP A 356 -25.13 6.68 -21.51
C ASP A 356 -24.86 8.12 -22.02
N PRO A 357 -24.51 8.31 -23.32
CA PRO A 357 -24.14 9.62 -23.87
C PRO A 357 -25.28 10.65 -23.92
N ASN A 358 -26.54 10.23 -23.81
CA ASN A 358 -27.74 11.08 -23.83
C ASN A 358 -28.31 11.29 -22.41
N LYS A 359 -28.07 10.33 -21.51
CA LYS A 359 -28.60 10.24 -20.14
C LYS A 359 -27.48 9.88 -19.15
N PRO A 360 -26.44 10.73 -19.04
CA PRO A 360 -25.22 10.41 -18.32
C PRO A 360 -25.49 10.10 -16.84
N ALA A 361 -24.80 9.09 -16.32
CA ALA A 361 -24.94 8.66 -14.93
C ALA A 361 -24.31 9.68 -13.98
N LYS A 362 -24.95 9.90 -12.82
CA LYS A 362 -24.46 10.83 -11.79
C LYS A 362 -23.63 10.09 -10.72
N LEU A 363 -22.46 10.62 -10.42
CA LEU A 363 -21.56 10.16 -9.37
C LEU A 363 -21.57 11.22 -8.25
N SER A 364 -21.66 10.85 -6.97
CA SER A 364 -21.70 11.84 -5.87
C SER A 364 -21.07 11.32 -4.58
N ASN A 365 -20.32 12.16 -3.86
CA ASN A 365 -19.47 11.74 -2.73
C ASN A 365 -18.50 10.59 -3.08
N VAL A 366 -18.10 10.45 -4.35
CA VAL A 366 -17.22 9.38 -4.83
C VAL A 366 -15.75 9.79 -4.77
N THR A 367 -14.85 8.83 -4.62
CA THR A 367 -13.39 9.01 -4.80
C THR A 367 -12.96 8.39 -6.12
N ILE A 368 -12.63 9.22 -7.11
CA ILE A 368 -12.17 8.78 -8.44
C ILE A 368 -10.64 8.67 -8.43
N THR A 369 -10.11 7.47 -8.71
CA THR A 369 -8.68 7.15 -8.60
C THR A 369 -7.82 7.68 -9.76
N ALA A 370 -6.49 7.50 -9.69
CA ALA A 370 -5.56 7.99 -10.71
C ALA A 370 -5.54 7.15 -12.00
N ASP A 371 -5.94 5.88 -11.92
CA ASP A 371 -6.08 4.94 -13.04
C ASP A 371 -7.43 5.07 -13.76
N ALA A 372 -8.42 5.71 -13.12
CA ALA A 372 -9.77 5.84 -13.64
C ALA A 372 -9.83 6.55 -15.01
N SER A 373 -10.73 6.09 -15.88
CA SER A 373 -10.97 6.66 -17.20
C SER A 373 -12.47 6.83 -17.43
N LEU A 374 -12.97 8.06 -17.25
CA LEU A 374 -14.41 8.36 -17.21
C LEU A 374 -14.93 8.88 -18.54
N GLU A 375 -16.09 8.40 -18.98
CA GLU A 375 -16.85 8.94 -20.11
C GLU A 375 -18.35 9.04 -19.79
N HIS A 376 -19.04 10.04 -20.36
CA HIS A 376 -20.50 10.19 -20.27
C HIS A 376 -21.09 10.10 -18.84
N VAL A 377 -20.47 10.80 -17.88
CA VAL A 377 -20.90 10.87 -16.47
C VAL A 377 -20.96 12.31 -15.94
N ILE A 378 -21.81 12.55 -14.94
CA ILE A 378 -21.89 13.82 -14.20
C ILE A 378 -21.27 13.62 -12.81
N ILE A 379 -20.14 14.28 -12.56
CA ILE A 379 -19.43 14.31 -11.28
C ILE A 379 -20.10 15.37 -10.38
N GLY A 380 -20.98 14.90 -9.50
CA GLY A 380 -21.74 15.71 -8.56
C GLY A 380 -20.98 16.09 -7.29
N ASP A 381 -21.67 16.82 -6.42
CA ASP A 381 -21.16 17.33 -5.14
C ASP A 381 -20.52 16.25 -4.25
N GLY A 382 -19.60 16.67 -3.39
CA GLY A 382 -18.80 15.86 -2.47
C GLY A 382 -17.77 14.94 -3.14
N SER A 383 -17.73 14.85 -4.46
CA SER A 383 -16.84 13.94 -5.19
C SER A 383 -15.42 14.49 -5.33
N TYR A 384 -14.42 13.63 -5.17
CA TYR A 384 -13.01 13.94 -5.40
C TYR A 384 -12.51 13.28 -6.69
N VAL A 385 -11.77 14.03 -7.52
CA VAL A 385 -11.12 13.53 -8.74
C VAL A 385 -9.61 13.60 -8.57
N SER A 386 -8.93 12.46 -8.66
CA SER A 386 -7.48 12.40 -8.70
C SER A 386 -6.92 13.15 -9.91
N PRO A 387 -5.86 13.98 -9.78
CA PRO A 387 -5.23 14.67 -10.92
C PRO A 387 -4.63 13.75 -12.00
N GLY A 388 -4.51 12.44 -11.74
CA GLY A 388 -4.11 11.45 -12.75
C GLY A 388 -5.26 10.87 -13.57
N ALA A 389 -6.51 11.04 -13.11
CA ALA A 389 -7.70 10.46 -13.74
C ALA A 389 -7.89 10.99 -15.16
N LYS A 390 -8.23 10.10 -16.10
CA LYS A 390 -8.54 10.46 -17.48
C LYS A 390 -10.00 10.82 -17.58
N LEU A 391 -10.28 12.05 -18.03
CA LEU A 391 -11.64 12.52 -18.28
C LEU A 391 -11.84 12.58 -19.79
N GLY A 392 -12.68 11.70 -20.31
CA GLY A 392 -13.04 11.59 -21.72
C GLY A 392 -14.30 12.37 -22.08
N ILE A 393 -14.87 12.05 -23.24
CA ILE A 393 -16.01 12.78 -23.80
C ILE A 393 -17.27 12.65 -22.92
N GLY A 394 -18.02 13.74 -22.82
CA GLY A 394 -19.30 13.79 -22.10
C GLY A 394 -19.19 13.81 -20.58
N VAL A 395 -17.99 13.82 -20.00
CA VAL A 395 -17.82 14.06 -18.56
C VAL A 395 -18.20 15.50 -18.22
N ARG A 396 -19.02 15.65 -17.17
CA ARG A 396 -19.49 16.93 -16.62
C ARG A 396 -19.33 16.98 -15.11
N PHE A 397 -19.54 18.16 -14.54
CA PHE A 397 -19.41 18.46 -13.11
C PHE A 397 -20.59 19.30 -12.63
N GLU A 398 -21.13 19.07 -11.44
CA GLU A 398 -22.17 19.95 -10.88
C GLU A 398 -21.59 21.21 -10.20
N ASP A 399 -20.35 21.14 -9.73
CA ASP A 399 -19.65 22.26 -9.10
C ASP A 399 -18.26 22.48 -9.75
N ASN A 400 -17.87 23.75 -9.83
CA ASN A 400 -16.52 24.15 -10.21
C ASN A 400 -15.47 23.71 -9.18
N SER A 401 -15.85 23.52 -7.92
CA SER A 401 -14.97 23.07 -6.83
C SER A 401 -14.43 21.65 -7.05
N SER A 402 -15.25 20.77 -7.63
CA SER A 402 -14.93 19.37 -7.96
C SER A 402 -14.00 19.20 -9.18
N ILE A 403 -13.75 20.27 -9.95
CA ILE A 403 -12.83 20.24 -11.10
C ILE A 403 -11.39 20.46 -10.58
N PRO A 404 -10.45 19.51 -10.76
CA PRO A 404 -9.07 19.69 -10.31
C PRO A 404 -8.40 20.88 -11.01
N GLN A 405 -7.57 21.65 -10.27
CA GLN A 405 -6.81 22.75 -10.87
C GLN A 405 -5.79 22.22 -11.89
N SER A 406 -5.59 22.97 -12.97
CA SER A 406 -4.66 22.67 -14.06
C SER A 406 -4.90 21.36 -14.84
N ILE A 407 -6.01 20.65 -14.58
CA ILE A 407 -6.42 19.52 -15.41
C ILE A 407 -6.73 20.00 -16.84
N ASP A 408 -6.43 19.16 -17.82
CA ASP A 408 -6.82 19.40 -19.20
C ASP A 408 -8.28 18.96 -19.40
N LEU A 409 -9.09 19.85 -19.96
CA LEU A 409 -10.53 19.67 -20.16
C LEU A 409 -10.89 19.58 -21.66
N SER A 410 -9.90 19.51 -22.55
CA SER A 410 -10.07 19.76 -23.99
C SER A 410 -10.94 18.72 -24.72
N GLU A 411 -10.94 17.46 -24.27
CA GLU A 411 -11.69 16.38 -24.93
C GLU A 411 -13.11 16.18 -24.40
N LEU A 412 -13.47 16.78 -23.26
CA LEU A 412 -14.74 16.49 -22.57
C LEU A 412 -15.98 16.97 -23.37
N LEU A 413 -15.87 18.09 -24.11
CA LEU A 413 -16.91 18.53 -25.06
C LEU A 413 -16.74 17.92 -26.46
N GLY A 414 -15.64 17.20 -26.68
CA GLY A 414 -15.19 16.73 -27.97
C GLY A 414 -14.82 17.86 -28.93
N ARG A 415 -14.32 17.45 -30.11
CA ARG A 415 -13.84 18.36 -31.16
C ARG A 415 -14.75 18.35 -32.39
N TYR A 416 -14.56 19.32 -33.28
CA TYR A 416 -15.19 19.37 -34.60
C TYR A 416 -14.70 18.21 -35.49
N PRO A 417 -15.52 17.72 -36.44
CA PRO A 417 -15.15 16.57 -37.27
C PRO A 417 -14.06 16.92 -38.30
N THR A 418 -14.18 18.09 -38.94
CA THR A 418 -13.28 18.61 -39.97
C THR A 418 -11.98 19.12 -39.36
N THR A 419 -10.86 18.97 -40.08
CA THR A 419 -9.53 19.39 -39.63
C THR A 419 -9.07 20.68 -40.31
N ILE A 420 -8.30 21.49 -39.59
CA ILE A 420 -7.50 22.60 -40.12
C ILE A 420 -6.04 22.17 -40.02
N PHE A 421 -5.44 21.77 -41.15
CA PHE A 421 -4.03 21.30 -41.21
C PHE A 421 -3.72 20.23 -40.14
N GLY A 422 -4.60 19.23 -40.02
CA GLY A 422 -4.51 18.15 -39.03
C GLY A 422 -5.16 18.45 -37.66
N GLN A 423 -5.22 19.72 -37.24
CA GLN A 423 -5.78 20.11 -35.94
C GLN A 423 -7.31 20.19 -35.96
N LYS A 424 -7.94 20.08 -34.79
CA LYS A 424 -9.41 20.16 -34.63
C LYS A 424 -9.79 21.12 -33.51
N ALA A 425 -10.71 22.04 -33.81
CA ALA A 425 -11.29 22.96 -32.84
C ALA A 425 -12.05 22.21 -31.74
N ILE A 426 -11.98 22.72 -30.51
CA ILE A 426 -12.86 22.26 -29.42
C ILE A 426 -14.26 22.86 -29.62
N LYS A 427 -15.31 22.07 -29.33
CA LYS A 427 -16.69 22.55 -29.30
C LYS A 427 -16.91 23.42 -28.06
N LEU A 428 -17.19 24.72 -28.23
CA LEU A 428 -17.34 25.65 -27.10
C LEU A 428 -18.79 26.02 -26.78
N ALA A 429 -19.76 25.59 -27.58
CA ALA A 429 -21.19 25.88 -27.40
C ALA A 429 -21.84 25.26 -26.13
N ASP A 430 -21.06 24.53 -25.34
CA ASP A 430 -21.46 23.84 -24.11
C ASP A 430 -20.40 24.08 -23.00
N ASP A 431 -20.62 23.59 -21.79
CA ASP A 431 -19.67 23.66 -20.66
C ASP A 431 -19.62 22.29 -19.96
N PHE A 432 -18.51 22.03 -19.29
CA PHE A 432 -18.35 20.91 -18.37
C PHE A 432 -19.29 21.05 -17.16
N LEU A 433 -19.75 22.26 -16.82
CA LEU A 433 -20.74 22.46 -15.75
C LEU A 433 -22.12 21.91 -16.13
N TYR A 434 -22.80 21.34 -15.14
CA TYR A 434 -24.19 20.89 -15.22
C TYR A 434 -25.00 21.43 -14.02
N PRO A 435 -25.93 22.39 -14.23
CA PRO A 435 -26.32 22.99 -15.50
C PRO A 435 -25.23 23.89 -16.10
N SER A 436 -25.16 23.88 -17.44
CA SER A 436 -24.21 24.67 -18.23
C SER A 436 -24.55 26.16 -18.23
N ALA A 437 -23.56 27.01 -18.50
CA ALA A 437 -23.76 28.45 -18.69
C ALA A 437 -24.62 28.73 -19.94
N ILE A 438 -25.25 29.92 -20.01
CA ILE A 438 -26.06 30.31 -21.17
C ILE A 438 -25.12 30.44 -22.40
N GLY A 439 -25.23 29.51 -23.33
CA GLY A 439 -24.35 29.39 -24.50
C GLY A 439 -23.00 28.71 -24.22
N GLY A 440 -22.87 27.99 -23.10
CA GLY A 440 -21.66 27.25 -22.73
C GLY A 440 -20.44 28.14 -22.50
N ILE A 441 -19.26 27.56 -22.70
CA ILE A 441 -17.97 28.27 -22.58
C ILE A 441 -17.88 29.41 -23.60
N PHE A 442 -18.42 29.24 -24.81
CA PHE A 442 -18.50 30.26 -25.85
C PHE A 442 -19.33 31.48 -25.40
N GLY A 443 -20.48 31.24 -24.76
CA GLY A 443 -21.26 32.29 -24.10
C GLY A 443 -20.49 32.98 -22.97
N ALA A 444 -19.75 32.21 -22.17
CA ALA A 444 -18.90 32.74 -21.10
C ALA A 444 -17.68 33.55 -21.61
N ILE A 445 -17.15 33.25 -22.80
CA ILE A 445 -16.15 34.06 -23.50
C ILE A 445 -16.78 35.35 -24.03
N ASN A 446 -17.92 35.29 -24.71
CA ASN A 446 -18.62 36.48 -25.21
C ASN A 446 -19.09 37.41 -24.08
N GLY A 447 -19.35 36.88 -22.88
CA GLY A 447 -19.62 37.66 -21.67
C GLY A 447 -18.41 38.38 -21.06
N LEU A 448 -17.20 38.24 -21.60
CA LEU A 448 -16.01 38.90 -21.07
C LEU A 448 -16.08 40.44 -21.22
N PRO A 449 -15.65 41.22 -20.21
CA PRO A 449 -15.70 42.70 -20.25
C PRO A 449 -15.01 43.32 -21.47
N GLN A 450 -13.92 42.71 -21.96
CA GLN A 450 -13.16 43.16 -23.12
C GLN A 450 -13.94 43.05 -24.44
N LEU A 451 -14.98 42.23 -24.50
CA LEU A 451 -15.84 42.06 -25.68
C LEU A 451 -17.19 42.78 -25.45
N ASN A 452 -17.92 42.36 -24.42
CA ASN A 452 -19.27 42.80 -24.13
C ASN A 452 -19.40 44.32 -23.91
N ASN A 453 -18.45 44.95 -23.19
CA ASN A 453 -18.52 46.40 -22.91
C ASN A 453 -18.30 47.27 -24.17
N PHE A 454 -17.75 46.70 -25.24
CA PHE A 454 -17.51 47.36 -26.52
C PHE A 454 -18.52 46.93 -27.61
N GLY A 455 -19.47 46.06 -27.28
CA GLY A 455 -20.43 45.49 -28.23
C GLY A 455 -19.82 44.47 -29.21
N PHE A 456 -18.61 43.99 -28.94
CA PHE A 456 -17.97 42.96 -29.75
C PHE A 456 -18.55 41.57 -29.40
N ALA A 457 -18.86 40.79 -30.42
CA ALA A 457 -19.33 39.41 -30.28
C ALA A 457 -18.52 38.50 -31.21
N LEU A 458 -17.90 37.48 -30.64
CA LEU A 458 -17.31 36.38 -31.39
C LEU A 458 -18.41 35.51 -32.00
N THR A 459 -18.17 35.02 -33.20
CA THR A 459 -18.84 33.83 -33.78
C THR A 459 -17.92 32.61 -33.68
N GLN A 460 -18.47 31.40 -33.75
CA GLN A 460 -17.70 30.16 -33.94
C GLN A 460 -18.11 29.55 -35.28
N ASP A 461 -17.14 29.23 -36.15
CA ASP A 461 -17.42 28.63 -37.46
C ASP A 461 -18.14 27.28 -37.30
N SER A 462 -19.18 27.04 -38.09
CA SER A 462 -20.06 25.87 -37.92
C SER A 462 -19.46 24.55 -38.43
N GLU A 463 -18.41 24.58 -39.23
CA GLU A 463 -17.76 23.39 -39.81
C GLU A 463 -16.35 23.19 -39.25
N LEU A 464 -15.57 24.26 -39.19
CA LEU A 464 -14.16 24.28 -38.81
C LEU A 464 -13.93 24.70 -37.35
N GLY A 465 -14.93 25.28 -36.68
CA GLY A 465 -14.94 25.52 -35.23
C GLY A 465 -13.98 26.59 -34.70
N TYR A 466 -13.29 27.33 -35.57
CA TYR A 466 -12.48 28.47 -35.12
C TYR A 466 -13.36 29.67 -34.72
N LEU A 467 -12.85 30.48 -33.79
CA LEU A 467 -13.52 31.70 -33.32
C LEU A 467 -13.18 32.87 -34.25
N MET A 468 -14.17 33.70 -34.57
CA MET A 468 -14.02 34.89 -35.42
C MET A 468 -14.56 36.15 -34.73
N LEU A 469 -13.90 37.28 -34.93
CA LEU A 469 -14.44 38.62 -34.67
C LEU A 469 -14.34 39.46 -35.95
N ASP A 470 -15.49 39.88 -36.49
CA ASP A 470 -15.57 40.81 -37.62
C ASP A 470 -15.75 42.26 -37.13
N LEU A 471 -14.84 43.13 -37.55
CA LEU A 471 -14.79 44.56 -37.26
C LEU A 471 -14.66 45.32 -38.59
N ASP A 472 -15.69 45.22 -39.41
CA ASP A 472 -15.75 45.70 -40.80
C ASP A 472 -14.54 45.23 -41.63
N LEU A 473 -13.58 46.14 -41.85
CA LEU A 473 -12.36 45.92 -42.64
C LEU A 473 -11.37 44.95 -41.99
N LEU A 474 -11.56 44.55 -40.73
CA LEU A 474 -10.66 43.70 -39.96
C LEU A 474 -11.40 42.45 -39.47
N ARG A 475 -10.96 41.25 -39.88
CA ARG A 475 -11.39 39.97 -39.28
C ARG A 475 -10.28 39.37 -38.43
N ILE A 476 -10.53 39.17 -37.14
CA ILE A 476 -9.67 38.38 -36.26
C ILE A 476 -10.17 36.92 -36.25
N ALA A 477 -9.27 35.95 -36.27
CA ALA A 477 -9.60 34.53 -36.20
C ALA A 477 -8.58 33.72 -35.40
N VAL A 478 -9.06 32.84 -34.51
CA VAL A 478 -8.23 31.92 -33.72
C VAL A 478 -8.88 30.54 -33.52
N LEU A 479 -8.08 29.49 -33.57
CA LEU A 479 -8.49 28.10 -33.34
C LEU A 479 -8.41 27.79 -31.83
N PRO A 480 -9.51 27.46 -31.12
CA PRO A 480 -9.45 27.00 -29.74
C PRO A 480 -8.89 25.57 -29.68
N MET A 481 -7.72 25.40 -29.06
CA MET A 481 -6.94 24.16 -29.11
C MET A 481 -6.83 23.44 -27.77
N GLN A 482 -6.84 24.17 -26.64
CA GLN A 482 -6.73 23.62 -25.29
C GLN A 482 -7.66 24.36 -24.30
N ILE A 483 -8.20 23.66 -23.30
CA ILE A 483 -8.93 24.23 -22.17
C ILE A 483 -8.39 23.69 -20.85
N LYS A 484 -8.15 24.56 -19.85
CA LYS A 484 -7.70 24.20 -18.50
C LYS A 484 -8.56 24.83 -17.42
N GLN A 485 -8.55 24.24 -16.23
CA GLN A 485 -9.12 24.87 -15.03
C GLN A 485 -8.07 25.76 -14.33
N SER A 486 -8.15 27.09 -14.49
CA SER A 486 -7.21 28.02 -13.84
C SER A 486 -7.46 28.21 -12.33
N SER A 487 -8.71 28.02 -11.88
CA SER A 487 -9.04 27.96 -10.45
C SER A 487 -10.38 27.27 -10.22
N ASN A 488 -10.46 26.40 -9.21
CA ASN A 488 -11.69 25.74 -8.78
C ASN A 488 -12.55 26.59 -7.80
N LYS A 489 -12.17 27.85 -7.56
CA LYS A 489 -12.99 28.80 -6.77
C LYS A 489 -14.28 29.15 -7.52
N GLN A 490 -15.42 29.18 -6.83
CA GLN A 490 -16.73 29.49 -7.45
C GLN A 490 -16.89 30.97 -7.89
N MET A 491 -16.11 31.93 -7.36
CA MET A 491 -16.28 33.36 -7.69
C MET A 491 -14.98 34.17 -7.80
N ILE A 492 -14.64 34.54 -9.03
CA ILE A 492 -14.14 35.84 -9.54
C ILE A 492 -13.10 36.67 -8.73
N ARG A 493 -13.23 36.88 -7.41
CA ARG A 493 -12.53 37.97 -6.68
C ARG A 493 -10.99 37.91 -6.71
N ASP A 494 -10.43 36.71 -6.87
CA ASP A 494 -8.98 36.50 -6.97
C ASP A 494 -8.53 36.09 -8.39
N LEU A 495 -9.46 36.10 -9.37
CA LEU A 495 -9.23 35.67 -10.74
C LEU A 495 -9.01 36.86 -11.68
N SER A 496 -7.89 36.85 -12.38
CA SER A 496 -7.63 37.70 -13.55
C SER A 496 -8.48 37.24 -14.75
N MET A 497 -9.80 37.38 -14.66
CA MET A 497 -10.70 37.06 -15.77
C MET A 497 -10.57 38.09 -16.90
N GLY A 498 -10.60 37.64 -18.15
CA GLY A 498 -10.40 38.52 -19.29
C GLY A 498 -9.91 37.84 -20.56
N LEU A 499 -9.55 38.68 -21.53
CA LEU A 499 -8.91 38.30 -22.79
C LEU A 499 -7.45 38.78 -22.74
N TYR A 500 -6.51 37.84 -22.89
CA TYR A 500 -5.07 38.08 -22.88
C TYR A 500 -4.47 37.66 -24.21
N VAL A 501 -3.49 38.43 -24.70
CA VAL A 501 -2.76 38.14 -25.94
C VAL A 501 -1.27 38.22 -25.61
N ASP A 502 -0.51 37.15 -25.87
CA ASP A 502 0.94 37.14 -25.68
C ASP A 502 1.70 37.64 -26.91
N SER A 503 3.03 37.73 -26.82
CA SER A 503 3.88 38.20 -27.92
C SER A 503 3.75 37.33 -29.19
N THR A 504 3.40 36.05 -29.06
CA THR A 504 3.15 35.11 -30.16
C THR A 504 1.72 35.21 -30.73
N HIS A 505 0.91 36.16 -30.25
CA HIS A 505 -0.52 36.29 -30.54
C HIS A 505 -1.34 35.04 -30.17
N LYS A 506 -0.85 34.21 -29.24
CA LYS A 506 -1.70 33.22 -28.58
C LYS A 506 -2.71 33.99 -27.73
N ILE A 507 -3.99 33.68 -27.89
CA ILE A 507 -5.08 34.31 -27.15
C ILE A 507 -5.53 33.37 -26.04
N THR A 508 -5.49 33.85 -24.81
CA THR A 508 -6.02 33.16 -23.64
C THR A 508 -7.26 33.88 -23.15
N PHE A 509 -8.40 33.19 -23.15
CA PHE A 509 -9.65 33.67 -22.56
C PHE A 509 -9.81 33.03 -21.17
N ILE A 510 -9.90 33.84 -20.11
CA ILE A 510 -10.12 33.38 -18.74
C ILE A 510 -11.55 33.76 -18.33
N THR A 511 -12.46 32.79 -18.28
CA THR A 511 -13.89 33.01 -18.01
C THR A 511 -14.14 33.38 -16.53
N HIS A 512 -15.33 33.91 -16.24
CA HIS A 512 -15.78 34.15 -14.87
C HIS A 512 -15.88 32.86 -14.02
N THR A 513 -16.03 31.70 -14.67
CA THR A 513 -15.98 30.34 -14.11
C THR A 513 -14.59 29.71 -14.09
N GLY A 514 -13.52 30.50 -14.35
CA GLY A 514 -12.14 30.05 -14.23
C GLY A 514 -11.65 29.10 -15.33
N ARG A 515 -12.38 28.91 -16.43
CA ARG A 515 -11.86 28.18 -17.60
C ARG A 515 -10.85 29.05 -18.31
N GLU A 516 -9.66 28.51 -18.53
CA GLU A 516 -8.62 29.07 -19.38
C GLU A 516 -8.73 28.41 -20.76
N VAL A 517 -9.30 29.11 -21.73
CA VAL A 517 -9.40 28.65 -23.13
C VAL A 517 -8.25 29.24 -23.91
N ILE A 518 -7.37 28.39 -24.42
CA ILE A 518 -6.16 28.76 -25.16
C ILE A 518 -6.42 28.57 -26.66
N ALA A 519 -6.30 29.65 -27.41
CA ALA A 519 -6.56 29.71 -28.84
C ALA A 519 -5.39 30.30 -29.61
N HIS A 520 -5.13 29.75 -30.80
CA HIS A 520 -3.95 30.07 -31.61
C HIS A 520 -4.36 30.73 -32.94
N PRO A 521 -3.54 31.64 -33.51
CA PRO A 521 -3.78 32.21 -34.84
C PRO A 521 -4.01 31.11 -35.90
N VAL A 522 -5.01 31.31 -36.76
CA VAL A 522 -5.42 30.30 -37.74
C VAL A 522 -5.52 30.89 -39.14
N ILE A 523 -5.15 30.11 -40.16
CA ILE A 523 -5.38 30.47 -41.57
C ILE A 523 -6.90 30.51 -41.83
N GLN A 524 -7.40 31.66 -42.28
CA GLN A 524 -8.84 31.93 -42.40
C GLN A 524 -9.51 31.28 -43.63
N ALA A 525 -8.72 30.75 -44.56
CA ALA A 525 -9.21 30.00 -45.73
C ALA A 525 -8.28 28.80 -46.03
N PRO A 526 -8.32 27.73 -45.20
CA PRO A 526 -7.38 26.62 -45.30
C PRO A 526 -7.44 25.92 -46.67
N ASP A 527 -8.64 25.81 -47.23
CA ASP A 527 -8.92 25.26 -48.56
C ASP A 527 -8.24 26.02 -49.71
N ALA A 528 -8.20 27.36 -49.62
CA ALA A 528 -7.55 28.20 -50.62
C ALA A 528 -6.02 28.08 -50.51
N LEU A 529 -5.48 28.01 -49.29
CA LEU A 529 -4.05 27.76 -49.07
C LEU A 529 -3.64 26.36 -49.56
N ASN A 530 -4.41 25.31 -49.25
CA ASN A 530 -4.15 23.95 -49.74
C ASN A 530 -4.07 23.88 -51.27
N LYS A 531 -4.98 24.56 -51.98
CA LYS A 531 -4.97 24.64 -53.46
C LYS A 531 -3.69 25.34 -53.98
N ILE A 532 -3.23 26.39 -53.30
CA ILE A 532 -1.96 27.08 -53.66
C ILE A 532 -0.75 26.17 -53.42
N LEU A 533 -0.70 25.45 -52.30
CA LEU A 533 0.40 24.53 -51.98
C LEU A 533 0.48 23.36 -52.98
N GLN A 534 -0.67 22.81 -53.38
CA GLN A 534 -0.75 21.78 -54.43
C GLN A 534 -0.24 22.32 -55.78
N ILE A 535 -0.58 23.56 -56.16
CA ILE A 535 -0.05 24.21 -57.38
C ILE A 535 1.46 24.45 -57.28
N ALA A 536 1.98 24.74 -56.08
CA ALA A 536 3.41 24.86 -55.80
C ALA A 536 4.14 23.50 -55.66
N ASN A 537 3.43 22.37 -55.81
CA ASN A 537 3.95 21.02 -55.62
C ASN A 537 4.54 20.79 -54.21
N LEU A 538 3.93 21.41 -53.19
CA LEU A 538 4.19 21.22 -51.77
C LEU A 538 3.08 20.34 -51.18
N ASN A 539 3.45 19.16 -50.68
CA ASN A 539 2.50 18.04 -50.54
C ASN A 539 1.69 18.04 -49.24
N GLU A 540 2.21 18.63 -48.15
CA GLU A 540 1.58 18.55 -46.84
C GLU A 540 1.84 19.81 -46.01
N ALA A 541 0.81 20.27 -45.30
CA ALA A 541 0.87 21.36 -44.34
C ALA A 541 0.16 20.96 -43.05
N THR A 542 0.85 21.12 -41.92
CA THR A 542 0.44 20.61 -40.61
C THR A 542 0.58 21.70 -39.56
N MET A 543 -0.51 22.00 -38.84
CA MET A 543 -0.52 22.93 -37.73
C MET A 543 -0.08 22.20 -36.46
N LEU A 544 0.96 22.71 -35.82
CA LEU A 544 1.50 22.19 -34.55
C LEU A 544 0.64 22.68 -33.37
N GLU A 545 0.79 22.04 -32.20
CA GLU A 545 0.04 22.40 -30.99
C GLU A 545 0.30 23.85 -30.53
N ASN A 546 1.51 24.37 -30.76
CA ASN A 546 1.84 25.78 -30.49
C ASN A 546 1.27 26.76 -31.54
N GLY A 547 0.55 26.26 -32.56
CA GLY A 547 -0.12 27.04 -33.60
C GLY A 547 0.75 27.49 -34.77
N ASN A 548 2.02 27.04 -34.84
CA ASN A 548 2.83 27.24 -36.04
C ASN A 548 2.41 26.23 -37.13
N LEU A 549 2.51 26.64 -38.40
CA LEU A 549 2.22 25.83 -39.57
C LEU A 549 3.54 25.34 -40.19
N LYS A 550 3.75 24.03 -40.23
CA LYS A 550 4.86 23.35 -40.89
C LYS A 550 4.41 22.94 -42.29
N ILE A 551 5.15 23.30 -43.34
CA ILE A 551 4.83 22.95 -44.74
C ILE A 551 6.02 22.20 -45.34
N LEU A 552 5.82 20.95 -45.75
CA LEU A 552 6.91 20.10 -46.24
C LEU A 552 7.35 20.49 -47.67
N ILE A 553 8.65 20.67 -47.89
CA ILE A 553 9.23 20.86 -49.23
C ILE A 553 9.77 19.51 -49.75
N ASN A 554 10.59 18.84 -48.96
CA ASN A 554 11.14 17.51 -49.20
C ASN A 554 11.78 16.96 -47.91
N ASP A 555 12.29 15.72 -47.95
CA ASP A 555 12.90 15.02 -46.80
C ASP A 555 14.02 15.81 -46.10
N GLY A 556 14.69 16.74 -46.81
CA GLY A 556 15.76 17.59 -46.30
C GLY A 556 15.33 18.98 -45.79
N ALA A 557 14.10 19.44 -46.06
CA ALA A 557 13.68 20.81 -45.77
C ALA A 557 12.17 21.04 -45.67
N TYR A 558 11.78 21.97 -44.82
CA TYR A 558 10.39 22.42 -44.66
C TYR A 558 10.31 23.94 -44.38
N ILE A 559 9.15 24.53 -44.60
CA ILE A 559 8.83 25.90 -44.19
C ILE A 559 8.21 25.86 -42.79
N MET A 560 8.70 26.71 -41.88
CA MET A 560 8.04 27.01 -40.61
C MET A 560 7.48 28.42 -40.61
N THR A 561 6.18 28.55 -40.35
CA THR A 561 5.48 29.82 -40.45
C THR A 561 4.34 29.93 -39.43
N ARG A 562 3.81 31.14 -39.21
CA ARG A 562 2.66 31.41 -38.34
C ARG A 562 1.72 32.38 -39.04
N ALA A 563 0.44 32.07 -39.00
CA ALA A 563 -0.59 32.99 -39.49
C ALA A 563 -0.68 34.22 -38.57
N ALA A 564 -0.91 35.40 -39.14
CA ALA A 564 -1.45 36.51 -38.36
C ALA A 564 -2.81 36.11 -37.78
N SER A 565 -3.10 36.52 -36.55
CA SER A 565 -4.45 36.37 -35.96
C SER A 565 -5.52 37.21 -36.67
N TYR A 566 -5.14 38.05 -37.65
CA TYR A 566 -6.03 38.96 -38.36
C TYR A 566 -5.87 38.90 -39.88
N ALA A 567 -6.93 39.28 -40.58
CA ALA A 567 -6.95 39.55 -42.01
C ALA A 567 -7.64 40.90 -42.28
N LEU A 568 -7.13 41.66 -43.25
CA LEU A 568 -7.66 42.95 -43.68
C LEU A 568 -8.44 42.80 -44.98
N GLU A 569 -9.58 43.48 -45.10
CA GLU A 569 -10.30 43.56 -46.38
C GLU A 569 -9.49 44.33 -47.43
N VAL A 570 -9.47 43.80 -48.66
CA VAL A 570 -8.80 44.37 -49.83
C VAL A 570 -9.77 44.39 -51.03
N ALA A 571 -9.46 45.20 -52.04
CA ALA A 571 -10.33 45.31 -53.21
C ALA A 571 -10.45 43.97 -53.97
N MET A 572 -11.63 43.68 -54.52
CA MET A 572 -11.91 42.50 -55.37
C MET A 572 -11.02 42.38 -56.63
N GLY A 573 -10.22 43.41 -56.96
CA GLY A 573 -9.21 43.35 -58.02
C GLY A 573 -7.83 42.85 -57.57
N THR A 574 -7.63 42.60 -56.27
CA THR A 574 -6.36 42.08 -55.75
C THR A 574 -6.22 40.59 -56.09
N PRO A 575 -5.09 40.14 -56.66
CA PRO A 575 -4.93 38.73 -57.03
C PRO A 575 -5.02 37.79 -55.82
N LEU A 576 -5.86 36.76 -55.94
CA LEU A 576 -5.90 35.65 -54.98
C LEU A 576 -4.59 34.84 -55.05
N GLY A 577 -4.10 34.38 -53.90
CA GLY A 577 -2.83 33.64 -53.80
C GLY A 577 -1.97 34.05 -52.61
N VAL A 578 -0.79 33.44 -52.47
CA VAL A 578 0.28 34.05 -51.65
C VAL A 578 1.01 35.05 -52.53
N ILE A 579 0.80 36.34 -52.27
CA ILE A 579 1.35 37.46 -53.03
C ILE A 579 2.29 38.28 -52.15
N GLY A 580 3.40 38.76 -52.74
CA GLY A 580 4.29 39.74 -52.12
C GLY A 580 4.99 39.28 -50.84
N ILE A 581 6.32 39.15 -50.92
CA ILE A 581 7.16 39.24 -49.73
C ILE A 581 7.25 40.74 -49.38
N THR A 582 6.67 41.14 -48.25
CA THR A 582 7.03 42.41 -47.60
C THR A 582 8.41 42.26 -46.96
N ALA A 583 8.97 43.31 -46.35
CA ALA A 583 10.26 43.19 -45.67
C ALA A 583 10.30 42.12 -44.55
N ASN A 584 9.15 41.74 -43.96
CA ASN A 584 9.09 40.74 -42.87
C ASN A 584 7.99 39.66 -43.03
N SER A 585 7.15 39.67 -44.07
CA SER A 585 5.97 38.79 -44.16
C SER A 585 5.61 38.37 -45.60
N LEU A 586 5.01 37.19 -45.74
CA LEU A 586 4.21 36.83 -46.91
C LEU A 586 2.78 37.38 -46.74
N SER A 587 2.05 37.60 -47.83
CA SER A 587 0.64 38.04 -47.78
C SER A 587 -0.26 37.02 -48.46
N PHE A 588 -1.14 36.35 -47.71
CA PHE A 588 -2.11 35.41 -48.26
C PHE A 588 -3.43 36.13 -48.53
N VAL A 589 -3.81 36.23 -49.81
CA VAL A 589 -5.08 36.82 -50.26
C VAL A 589 -6.05 35.73 -50.68
N PHE A 590 -7.24 35.75 -50.07
CA PHE A 590 -8.32 34.79 -50.30
C PHE A 590 -9.67 35.51 -50.41
N GLU A 591 -10.64 34.85 -51.03
CA GLU A 591 -12.06 35.23 -50.99
C GLU A 591 -12.71 34.52 -49.79
N ASP A 592 -13.47 35.25 -48.98
CA ASP A 592 -14.12 34.71 -47.78
C ASP A 592 -15.54 34.18 -48.05
N GLN A 593 -16.18 33.59 -47.03
CA GLN A 593 -17.54 33.03 -47.11
C GLN A 593 -18.62 34.08 -47.49
N THR A 594 -18.31 35.38 -47.42
CA THR A 594 -19.19 36.49 -47.81
C THR A 594 -18.85 37.09 -49.18
N GLY A 595 -17.83 36.57 -49.88
CA GLY A 595 -17.34 37.09 -51.15
C GLY A 595 -16.40 38.31 -51.03
N HIS A 596 -16.00 38.69 -49.81
CA HIS A 596 -15.05 39.77 -49.60
C HIS A 596 -13.61 39.23 -49.74
N TYR A 597 -12.76 39.97 -50.45
CA TYR A 597 -11.34 39.61 -50.59
C TYR A 597 -10.59 40.07 -49.34
N ARG A 598 -9.84 39.19 -48.70
CA ARG A 598 -9.08 39.48 -47.47
C ARG A 598 -7.62 39.08 -47.60
N LEU A 599 -6.75 39.89 -47.01
CA LEU A 599 -5.31 39.70 -46.93
C LEU A 599 -4.93 39.36 -45.48
N GLN A 600 -4.46 38.13 -45.26
CA GLN A 600 -3.89 37.66 -44.00
C GLN A 600 -2.36 37.61 -44.13
N PRO A 601 -1.61 38.35 -43.31
CA PRO A 601 -0.17 38.19 -43.23
C PRO A 601 0.20 36.79 -42.72
N ILE A 602 1.29 36.25 -43.27
CA ILE A 602 1.90 34.98 -42.88
C ILE A 602 3.37 35.30 -42.58
N PHE A 603 3.85 34.93 -41.39
CA PHE A 603 5.14 35.33 -40.83
C PHE A 603 6.08 34.13 -40.63
N PRO A 604 7.41 34.28 -40.64
CA PRO A 604 8.30 33.18 -40.29
C PRO A 604 8.18 32.86 -38.79
N ALA A 605 8.50 31.63 -38.37
CA ALA A 605 8.37 31.24 -36.97
C ALA A 605 9.43 30.23 -36.54
N ALA A 606 9.78 30.21 -35.26
CA ALA A 606 10.69 29.22 -34.68
C ALA A 606 10.18 27.78 -34.91
N ALA A 607 11.08 26.86 -35.24
CA ALA A 607 10.75 25.44 -35.37
C ALA A 607 10.40 24.80 -34.00
N GLU A 608 11.26 25.01 -33.00
CA GLU A 608 11.03 24.59 -31.61
C GLU A 608 11.17 25.80 -30.65
N PRO A 609 10.14 26.67 -30.53
CA PRO A 609 10.18 27.80 -29.60
C PRO A 609 10.40 27.37 -28.15
N GLU A 610 9.93 26.18 -27.77
CA GLU A 610 10.13 25.55 -26.46
C GLU A 610 11.62 25.30 -26.17
N ALA A 611 12.40 24.88 -27.17
CA ALA A 611 13.85 24.71 -27.06
C ALA A 611 14.59 26.05 -26.89
N LEU A 612 14.04 27.15 -27.42
CA LEU A 612 14.58 28.50 -27.23
C LEU A 612 14.25 29.05 -25.84
N TYR A 613 13.04 28.84 -25.32
CA TYR A 613 12.71 29.16 -23.93
C TYR A 613 13.61 28.40 -22.94
N ALA A 614 13.96 27.14 -23.24
CA ALA A 614 14.89 26.35 -22.43
C ALA A 614 16.35 26.87 -22.42
N LEU A 615 16.76 27.74 -23.36
CA LEU A 615 18.11 28.31 -23.38
C LEU A 615 18.33 29.42 -22.35
N SER A 616 17.29 30.20 -22.02
CA SER A 616 17.47 31.42 -21.20
C SER A 616 17.85 31.12 -19.75
N GLN A 617 17.60 29.91 -19.25
CA GLN A 617 18.02 29.44 -17.90
C GLN A 617 17.64 30.43 -16.77
N ASN A 618 16.43 30.97 -16.85
CA ASN A 618 15.83 32.00 -15.97
C ASN A 618 16.23 33.47 -16.25
N GLU A 619 16.95 33.79 -17.34
CA GLU A 619 16.94 35.14 -17.87
C GLU A 619 15.55 35.48 -18.45
N THR A 620 14.97 36.61 -18.03
CA THR A 620 13.63 37.10 -18.42
C THR A 620 13.54 37.61 -19.86
N ASP A 621 14.67 37.71 -20.55
CA ASP A 621 14.83 38.54 -21.73
C ASP A 621 14.78 37.73 -23.03
N ILE A 622 13.89 36.72 -23.08
CA ILE A 622 13.47 36.05 -24.32
C ILE A 622 12.09 36.54 -24.75
N VAL A 623 12.02 37.07 -25.98
CA VAL A 623 10.80 37.52 -26.63
C VAL A 623 10.73 36.91 -28.03
N LEU A 624 9.80 35.98 -28.23
CA LEU A 624 9.40 35.50 -29.54
C LEU A 624 8.11 36.21 -29.94
N LYS A 625 8.10 36.90 -31.09
CA LYS A 625 6.95 37.67 -31.57
C LYS A 625 6.20 36.93 -32.68
N ALA A 626 4.90 37.23 -32.81
CA ALA A 626 4.03 36.68 -33.84
C ALA A 626 4.45 37.05 -35.27
N ASP A 627 5.18 38.16 -35.43
CA ASP A 627 5.72 38.63 -36.71
C ASP A 627 7.08 38.00 -37.08
N GLY A 628 7.47 36.93 -36.37
CA GLY A 628 8.73 36.21 -36.58
C GLY A 628 9.96 36.91 -36.02
N GLN A 629 9.81 38.05 -35.33
CA GLN A 629 10.94 38.69 -34.66
C GLN A 629 11.33 37.90 -33.41
N MET A 630 12.64 37.76 -33.23
CA MET A 630 13.28 37.06 -32.12
C MET A 630 14.15 38.05 -31.35
N ARG A 631 14.09 38.00 -30.02
CA ARG A 631 15.11 38.57 -29.15
C ARG A 631 15.42 37.56 -28.03
N LEU A 632 16.67 37.13 -27.92
CA LEU A 632 17.17 36.32 -26.81
C LEU A 632 18.33 37.04 -26.13
N LYS A 633 18.52 36.74 -24.84
CA LYS A 633 19.73 37.09 -24.09
C LYS A 633 20.32 35.83 -23.48
N ILE A 634 21.60 35.59 -23.72
CA ILE A 634 22.32 34.39 -23.27
C ILE A 634 23.75 34.79 -22.89
N ASN A 635 24.17 34.49 -21.66
CA ASN A 635 25.52 34.77 -21.16
C ASN A 635 25.95 36.25 -21.32
N GLY A 636 24.99 37.19 -21.24
CA GLY A 636 25.22 38.62 -21.44
C GLY A 636 25.24 39.11 -22.90
N TYR A 637 25.20 38.22 -23.89
CA TYR A 637 25.00 38.59 -25.30
C TYR A 637 23.51 38.72 -25.62
N VAL A 638 23.14 39.68 -26.46
CA VAL A 638 21.79 39.82 -27.01
C VAL A 638 21.79 39.43 -28.48
N TYR A 639 20.88 38.55 -28.85
CA TYR A 639 20.63 38.08 -30.22
C TYR A 639 19.25 38.60 -30.63
N GLU A 640 19.19 39.54 -31.56
CA GLU A 640 17.95 40.12 -32.07
C GLU A 640 17.89 40.02 -33.59
N GLY A 641 16.70 39.75 -34.14
CA GLY A 641 16.55 39.45 -35.56
C GLY A 641 15.16 38.97 -36.00
N LEU A 642 15.08 38.43 -37.22
CA LEU A 642 13.88 37.86 -37.86
C LEU A 642 14.18 36.42 -38.31
N PHE A 643 13.31 35.45 -37.98
CA PHE A 643 13.45 34.07 -38.46
C PHE A 643 13.41 33.99 -40.00
N ASP A 644 14.20 33.09 -40.58
CA ASP A 644 13.94 32.56 -41.94
C ASP A 644 12.72 31.64 -41.91
N TYR A 645 11.97 31.61 -43.00
CA TYR A 645 10.92 30.61 -43.24
C TYR A 645 11.50 29.21 -43.40
N LEU A 646 12.70 29.09 -43.97
CA LEU A 646 13.32 27.80 -44.28
C LEU A 646 13.91 27.13 -43.04
N VAL A 647 13.51 25.88 -42.81
CA VAL A 647 14.14 24.97 -41.85
C VAL A 647 14.74 23.79 -42.62
N THR A 648 15.98 23.44 -42.27
CA THR A 648 16.75 22.35 -42.88
C THR A 648 16.91 21.21 -41.89
N THR A 649 16.63 19.98 -42.31
CA THR A 649 16.66 18.79 -41.43
C THR A 649 18.05 18.14 -41.42
N GLY A 650 18.22 17.06 -40.67
CA GLY A 650 19.36 16.14 -40.83
C GLY A 650 20.71 16.62 -40.29
N HIS A 651 20.73 17.69 -39.48
CA HIS A 651 21.90 18.01 -38.66
C HIS A 651 22.00 17.02 -37.49
N MET A 652 23.20 16.86 -36.91
CA MET A 652 23.37 15.98 -35.75
C MET A 652 22.53 16.48 -34.56
N PRO A 653 21.65 15.65 -33.96
CA PRO A 653 20.86 16.03 -32.79
C PRO A 653 21.72 16.50 -31.61
N THR A 654 21.18 17.40 -30.81
CA THR A 654 21.89 18.06 -29.70
C THR A 654 21.09 18.01 -28.40
N THR A 655 21.76 18.11 -27.24
CA THR A 655 21.10 18.05 -25.92
C THR A 655 20.41 19.35 -25.52
N LYS A 656 20.72 20.45 -26.19
CA LYS A 656 20.11 21.78 -26.07
C LYS A 656 20.30 22.51 -27.41
N ALA A 657 19.40 23.43 -27.75
CA ALA A 657 19.57 24.29 -28.91
C ALA A 657 20.91 25.06 -28.89
N GLN A 658 21.40 25.48 -30.06
CA GLN A 658 22.67 26.18 -30.19
C GLN A 658 22.51 27.36 -31.15
N ILE A 659 22.97 28.55 -30.75
CA ILE A 659 23.04 29.72 -31.61
C ILE A 659 24.48 29.90 -32.09
N LEU A 660 24.67 29.93 -33.41
CA LEU A 660 25.96 30.08 -34.08
C LEU A 660 25.96 31.38 -34.89
N ASP A 661 26.99 32.21 -34.69
CA ASP A 661 27.30 33.36 -35.55
C ASP A 661 27.72 32.87 -36.94
N ILE A 662 27.03 33.31 -37.99
CA ILE A 662 27.34 32.96 -39.39
C ILE A 662 27.82 34.15 -40.22
N GLY A 663 28.04 35.31 -39.58
CA GLY A 663 28.37 36.57 -40.25
C GLY A 663 27.15 37.26 -40.87
N ASP A 664 27.41 38.33 -41.62
CA ASP A 664 26.43 39.00 -42.48
C ASP A 664 26.29 38.19 -43.78
N ILE A 665 25.18 37.45 -43.94
CA ILE A 665 24.91 36.65 -45.14
C ILE A 665 23.86 37.27 -46.06
N ASN A 666 23.07 38.22 -45.56
CA ASN A 666 22.05 38.93 -46.34
C ASN A 666 22.57 40.26 -46.96
N GLY A 667 23.66 40.82 -46.43
CA GLY A 667 24.30 42.06 -46.88
C GLY A 667 23.75 43.35 -46.25
N ASP A 668 23.01 43.29 -45.14
CA ASP A 668 22.41 44.47 -44.49
C ASP A 668 23.31 45.18 -43.47
N GLY A 669 24.44 44.57 -43.09
CA GLY A 669 25.41 45.09 -42.12
C GLY A 669 25.24 44.57 -40.69
N SER A 670 24.19 43.80 -40.42
CA SER A 670 23.95 43.10 -39.16
C SER A 670 24.66 41.74 -39.12
N LYS A 671 24.62 41.04 -37.99
CA LYS A 671 25.07 39.64 -37.90
C LYS A 671 23.87 38.71 -37.98
N ASP A 672 23.93 37.75 -38.90
CA ASP A 672 22.98 36.67 -38.97
C ASP A 672 23.42 35.50 -38.10
N TYR A 673 22.44 34.69 -37.68
CA TYR A 673 22.63 33.57 -36.77
C TYR A 673 22.02 32.31 -37.34
N ARG A 674 22.65 31.16 -37.07
CA ARG A 674 22.05 29.83 -37.25
C ARG A 674 21.66 29.26 -35.91
N ILE A 675 20.40 28.83 -35.80
CA ILE A 675 19.89 28.07 -34.68
C ILE A 675 19.86 26.60 -35.09
N ASN A 676 20.64 25.76 -34.39
CA ASN A 676 20.49 24.31 -34.44
C ASN A 676 19.58 23.89 -33.28
N TYR A 677 18.53 23.12 -33.55
CA TYR A 677 17.58 22.63 -32.57
C TYR A 677 17.98 21.25 -32.01
N PRO A 678 17.52 20.85 -30.81
CA PRO A 678 17.77 19.53 -30.22
C PRO A 678 17.48 18.37 -31.17
N ASN A 679 16.40 18.47 -31.94
CA ASN A 679 15.92 17.42 -32.84
C ASN A 679 16.78 17.16 -34.10
N GLY A 680 17.76 18.03 -34.42
CA GLY A 680 18.56 17.97 -35.64
C GLY A 680 18.07 18.85 -36.80
N ASP A 681 17.06 19.69 -36.58
CA ASP A 681 16.68 20.77 -37.48
C ASP A 681 17.60 22.00 -37.30
N SER A 682 17.73 22.81 -38.35
CA SER A 682 18.50 24.05 -38.34
C SER A 682 17.81 25.15 -39.15
N GLN A 683 17.73 26.34 -38.58
CA GLN A 683 17.03 27.52 -39.10
C GLN A 683 17.91 28.77 -38.99
N ILE A 684 17.76 29.72 -39.91
CA ILE A 684 18.48 31.00 -39.89
C ILE A 684 17.63 32.06 -39.18
N VAL A 685 18.30 33.02 -38.54
CA VAL A 685 17.73 34.28 -38.05
C VAL A 685 18.57 35.41 -38.61
N PHE A 686 17.95 36.31 -39.38
CA PHE A 686 18.60 37.48 -39.95
C PHE A 686 18.70 38.60 -38.90
N GLY A 687 19.86 39.24 -38.77
CA GLY A 687 20.16 40.21 -37.71
C GLY A 687 19.39 41.53 -37.82
N LYS A 688 19.37 42.31 -36.72
CA LYS A 688 18.90 43.71 -36.64
C LYS A 688 19.67 44.52 -35.59
#